data_AF-A0A971UQ33-F1
#
_entry.id   AF-A0A971UQ33-F1
#
_cell.length_a   1.000
_cell.length_b   1.000
_cell.length_c   1.000
_cell.angle_alpha   90.00
_cell.angle_beta   90.00
_cell.angle_gamma   90.00
#
_symmetry.space_group_name_H-M   'P 1'
#
loop_
_entity.id
_entity.type
_entity.pdbx_description
1 polymer ?
#
loop_
_entity_poly.entity_id
_entity_poly.type
_entity_poly.pdbx_seq_one_letter_code
_entity_poly.pdbx_strand_id
1 'polypeptide(L)'
;MNASRVAAALCLLLLWPGGAGAQEAVRPVPLTTWAAIVAEDLRSSPVADLVSFGLATDSGLTLVDREHLDLLAKELSLWGLTDPSATSERIKAGRLLKADVLVILGRQSADGKEFVRMTICECRSGARLAVDCVALADGRADQAAATILADIRRCRTRFADGVTQVFGVPPFVSRSLTHQYDHLQRGYAELLAEALGNRKGTAVIEVEEARQIAREAALAGEGDLKRLVPVFVEGEYEVALTPAAETERPVTFRVKLTGADGKGRSLPEQVVRLSEAPDYVGGQLASLVTGLEQDTQAMSVDDQVRALIARAEAFAALGNLPLSTGLREAALLIRDDPAGRKVLLQEYMKDIAGHKPYPQELAAEPDRWQQEGERCFAVWHVAMSHVEYLIRNRQTTAEQAAGMALHLIWQAHRTATADIGLRAAPDAEKARKRFIREVVPLWFADLQPPVSAMYYLRDYLGGMVVHHLDGESWQAEDLEMLADLMENVLPVSNYVVIQLERVAPLYRGGFTREQYLRFLDRVAAMNRPADSMAARYGKLRFLYSERFAEKKPAADLLRDTEALLAEIYQHPDIARYSLPLPTAVKHLAIEIRDGLAPGKSTAFVSNATGHPEENTPTRVRFEEVPMKLQTLDGRTLPADSFAWPMVKGSWWRQLRRMTSCGDGLDVFCASGAVVAQRKAGLLEEWFVDDTAHFDEVAWDGRNVWIATRHAGLWVVSPDGKVLAKVGEADGLPPCDLRAVVHPLEPGKVCAIGTFGPQRRAWCAIAQWSAAGPKVNVFHQATKTLLVTDEQTNRAEPDLAFLPGWTCPYRLAGRPSLLVGRIGHTEATRQRPLVIDLETLKVSVFPRALATVESGGVHELNNYCGAYYAHEDSLLESARTLTVYAPSDKSHASALGVVQSHDQYDHSFGFYRWLLLYDGWVHAPGNPWMRFHAKTLAPEQLTPQAFYDHPPIRYFGVSAHQGLIGWTESQKFYRVVIDLGPPPP
;
A
#
# COMPACT_ATOMS: atom_id res chain seq x y z
N MET A 1 -4.72 -4.80 66.29
CA MET A 1 -5.65 -4.17 65.31
C MET A 1 -4.92 -4.05 63.98
N ASN A 2 -5.42 -4.51 62.85
CA ASN A 2 -5.79 -5.87 62.44
C ASN A 2 -5.78 -5.84 60.90
N ALA A 3 -4.86 -6.56 60.25
CA ALA A 3 -4.96 -6.96 58.84
C ALA A 3 -3.92 -8.06 58.53
N SER A 4 -4.05 -9.24 59.15
CA SER A 4 -3.17 -10.40 58.89
C SER A 4 -3.83 -11.77 59.15
N ARG A 5 -5.17 -11.90 59.10
CA ARG A 5 -5.86 -13.17 59.42
C ARG A 5 -7.13 -13.44 58.59
N VAL A 6 -6.99 -13.63 57.27
CA VAL A 6 -8.04 -14.30 56.45
C VAL A 6 -7.47 -15.38 55.50
N ALA A 7 -6.15 -15.63 55.46
CA ALA A 7 -5.54 -16.59 54.53
C ALA A 7 -5.44 -18.05 55.04
N ALA A 8 -6.26 -18.50 56.00
CA ALA A 8 -6.03 -19.80 56.66
C ALA A 8 -7.26 -20.71 56.86
N ALA A 9 -8.34 -20.55 56.09
CA ALA A 9 -9.53 -21.40 56.24
C ALA A 9 -10.15 -21.94 54.94
N LEU A 10 -9.37 -22.04 53.85
CA LEU A 10 -9.86 -22.63 52.58
C LEU A 10 -8.81 -23.49 51.86
N CYS A 11 -7.93 -24.17 52.61
CA CYS A 11 -6.87 -25.03 52.07
C CYS A 11 -6.87 -26.46 52.65
N LEU A 12 -8.00 -26.99 53.13
CA LEU A 12 -8.03 -28.29 53.82
C LEU A 12 -9.14 -29.25 53.39
N LEU A 13 -9.63 -29.17 52.14
CA LEU A 13 -10.61 -30.14 51.60
C LEU A 13 -10.45 -30.50 50.11
N LEU A 14 -9.23 -30.48 49.56
CA LEU A 14 -8.96 -31.01 48.20
C LEU A 14 -7.65 -31.81 48.10
N LEU A 15 -7.35 -32.62 49.11
CA LEU A 15 -6.40 -33.74 48.97
C LEU A 15 -7.20 -35.02 48.75
N TRP A 16 -7.77 -35.17 47.55
CA TRP A 16 -8.20 -36.46 47.05
C TRP A 16 -6.98 -37.09 46.35
N PRO A 17 -6.53 -38.30 46.72
CA PRO A 17 -5.52 -38.98 45.94
C PRO A 17 -6.10 -39.23 44.55
N GLY A 18 -5.52 -38.58 43.53
CA GLY A 18 -5.80 -38.85 42.14
C GLY A 18 -5.39 -40.28 41.83
N GLY A 19 -6.30 -41.22 42.02
CA GLY A 19 -6.18 -42.54 41.43
C GLY A 19 -6.15 -42.35 39.93
N ALA A 20 -5.07 -42.79 39.30
CA ALA A 20 -5.04 -43.09 37.87
C ALA A 20 -6.05 -44.22 37.61
N GLY A 21 -7.34 -43.87 37.59
CA GLY A 21 -8.37 -44.74 37.07
C GLY A 21 -8.09 -44.90 35.59
N ALA A 22 -7.73 -46.11 35.19
CA ALA A 22 -7.68 -46.48 33.78
C ALA A 22 -9.02 -46.06 33.17
N GLN A 23 -9.01 -45.01 32.35
CA GLN A 23 -10.19 -44.57 31.62
C GLN A 23 -10.63 -45.74 30.75
N GLU A 24 -11.76 -46.34 31.09
CA GLU A 24 -12.39 -47.39 30.30
C GLU A 24 -12.55 -46.86 28.86
N ALA A 25 -12.05 -47.63 27.89
CA ALA A 25 -12.09 -47.26 26.48
C ALA A 25 -13.55 -47.18 26.04
N VAL A 26 -14.09 -45.95 25.94
CA VAL A 26 -15.44 -45.70 25.48
C VAL A 26 -15.57 -46.21 24.05
N ARG A 27 -16.55 -47.09 23.84
CA ARG A 27 -16.81 -47.66 22.52
C ARG A 27 -17.42 -46.58 21.63
N PRO A 28 -16.97 -46.46 20.37
CA PRO A 28 -17.59 -45.55 19.42
C PRO A 28 -19.08 -45.85 19.26
N VAL A 29 -19.90 -44.80 19.14
CA VAL A 29 -21.33 -44.96 18.90
C VAL A 29 -21.58 -45.02 17.39
N PRO A 30 -22.27 -46.05 16.87
CA PRO A 30 -22.57 -46.15 15.45
C PRO A 30 -23.38 -44.95 14.94
N LEU A 31 -23.13 -44.51 13.70
CA LEU A 31 -23.89 -43.44 13.03
C LEU A 31 -25.14 -44.03 12.39
N THR A 32 -26.28 -43.95 13.07
CA THR A 32 -27.50 -44.70 12.72
C THR A 32 -28.57 -43.88 12.01
N THR A 33 -28.68 -42.58 12.31
CA THR A 33 -29.74 -41.73 11.74
C THR A 33 -29.15 -40.73 10.76
N TRP A 34 -29.63 -40.72 9.52
CA TRP A 34 -29.10 -39.88 8.43
C TRP A 34 -30.21 -38.99 7.89
N ALA A 35 -29.93 -37.70 7.74
CA ALA A 35 -30.83 -36.75 7.09
C ALA A 35 -30.21 -36.28 5.78
N ALA A 36 -30.98 -36.31 4.69
CA ALA A 36 -30.56 -35.75 3.41
C ALA A 36 -31.33 -34.44 3.14
N ILE A 37 -30.59 -33.40 2.78
CA ILE A 37 -31.10 -32.06 2.49
C ILE A 37 -30.71 -31.71 1.06
N VAL A 38 -31.70 -31.35 0.26
CA VAL A 38 -31.50 -30.85 -1.10
C VAL A 38 -31.76 -29.34 -1.10
N ALA A 39 -30.73 -28.57 -1.49
CA ALA A 39 -30.82 -27.14 -1.65
C ALA A 39 -31.84 -26.78 -2.74
N GLU A 40 -32.48 -25.60 -2.59
CA GLU A 40 -33.64 -25.19 -3.41
C GLU A 40 -33.36 -25.24 -4.92
N ASP A 41 -32.14 -24.88 -5.32
CA ASP A 41 -31.69 -24.84 -6.71
C ASP A 41 -31.49 -26.22 -7.35
N LEU A 42 -31.39 -27.28 -6.55
CA LEU A 42 -31.31 -28.67 -7.00
C LEU A 42 -32.64 -29.42 -6.85
N ARG A 43 -33.63 -28.88 -6.12
CA ARG A 43 -34.92 -29.56 -5.87
C ARG A 43 -35.70 -29.89 -7.13
N SER A 44 -35.59 -29.08 -8.17
CA SER A 44 -36.25 -29.33 -9.46
C SER A 44 -35.47 -30.28 -10.37
N SER A 45 -34.29 -30.74 -9.95
CA SER A 45 -33.45 -31.64 -10.73
C SER A 45 -33.89 -33.10 -10.58
N PRO A 46 -33.96 -33.89 -11.68
CA PRO A 46 -34.22 -35.33 -11.60
C PRO A 46 -33.22 -36.10 -10.71
N VAL A 47 -32.01 -35.57 -10.50
CA VAL A 47 -31.02 -36.18 -9.60
C VAL A 47 -31.52 -36.22 -8.16
N ALA A 48 -32.20 -35.17 -7.70
CA ALA A 48 -32.71 -35.09 -6.34
C ALA A 48 -33.74 -36.19 -6.05
N ASP A 49 -34.66 -36.43 -6.98
CA ASP A 49 -35.67 -37.48 -6.87
C ASP A 49 -35.05 -38.87 -6.88
N LEU A 50 -34.07 -39.12 -7.76
CA LEU A 50 -33.39 -40.40 -7.89
C LEU A 50 -32.54 -40.73 -6.66
N VAL A 51 -31.83 -39.74 -6.09
CA VAL A 51 -31.09 -39.92 -4.84
C VAL A 51 -32.06 -40.17 -3.68
N SER A 52 -33.15 -39.40 -3.59
CA SER A 52 -34.17 -39.58 -2.54
C SER A 52 -34.80 -40.97 -2.58
N PHE A 53 -35.17 -41.43 -3.78
CA PHE A 53 -35.67 -42.79 -4.00
C PHE A 53 -34.63 -43.85 -3.60
N GLY A 54 -33.37 -43.68 -4.04
CA GLY A 54 -32.29 -44.60 -3.70
C GLY A 54 -32.03 -44.72 -2.20
N LEU A 55 -32.07 -43.61 -1.47
CA LEU A 55 -31.90 -43.59 -0.01
C LEU A 55 -33.10 -44.22 0.71
N ALA A 56 -34.33 -44.01 0.22
CA ALA A 56 -35.54 -44.60 0.80
C ALA A 56 -35.57 -46.13 0.70
N THR A 57 -34.89 -46.70 -0.29
CA THR A 57 -34.76 -48.17 -0.44
C THR A 57 -33.64 -48.77 0.41
N ASP A 58 -32.80 -47.96 1.05
CA ASP A 58 -31.68 -48.43 1.86
C ASP A 58 -32.12 -48.66 3.31
N SER A 59 -32.37 -49.93 3.68
CA SER A 59 -32.89 -50.33 5.00
C SER A 59 -31.98 -49.97 6.18
N GLY A 60 -30.73 -49.54 5.91
CA GLY A 60 -29.80 -49.05 6.92
C GLY A 60 -29.89 -47.56 7.19
N LEU A 61 -30.82 -46.82 6.57
CA LEU A 61 -31.01 -45.39 6.76
C LEU A 61 -32.40 -45.10 7.33
N THR A 62 -32.46 -44.39 8.45
CA THR A 62 -33.70 -43.79 8.93
C THR A 62 -33.80 -42.39 8.34
N LEU A 63 -34.68 -42.19 7.36
CA LEU A 63 -34.94 -40.89 6.77
C LEU A 63 -35.77 -40.02 7.72
N VAL A 64 -35.40 -38.75 7.84
CA VAL A 64 -36.12 -37.76 8.65
C VAL A 64 -37.32 -37.21 7.88
N ASP A 65 -38.41 -36.94 8.59
CA ASP A 65 -39.66 -36.45 8.01
C ASP A 65 -39.51 -35.06 7.38
N ARG A 66 -40.22 -34.84 6.27
CA ARG A 66 -40.13 -33.66 5.39
C ARG A 66 -40.50 -32.36 6.11
N GLU A 67 -41.43 -32.40 7.06
CA GLU A 67 -41.84 -31.23 7.85
C GLU A 67 -40.69 -30.63 8.69
N HIS A 68 -39.73 -31.47 9.15
CA HIS A 68 -38.58 -31.00 9.92
C HIS A 68 -37.53 -30.29 9.05
N LEU A 69 -37.49 -30.59 7.74
CA LEU A 69 -36.60 -29.92 6.79
C LEU A 69 -37.05 -28.48 6.50
N ASP A 70 -38.35 -28.23 6.45
CA ASP A 70 -38.90 -26.88 6.22
C ASP A 70 -38.66 -25.94 7.41
N LEU A 71 -38.59 -26.48 8.64
CA LEU A 71 -38.18 -25.72 9.83
C LEU A 71 -36.70 -25.33 9.76
N LEU A 72 -35.84 -26.24 9.31
CA LEU A 72 -34.42 -25.96 9.14
C LEU A 72 -34.16 -24.88 8.08
N ALA A 73 -34.86 -24.98 6.94
CA ALA A 73 -34.72 -24.03 5.83
C ALA A 73 -35.18 -22.60 6.19
N LYS A 74 -36.07 -22.44 7.17
CA LYS A 74 -36.49 -21.13 7.69
C LYS A 74 -35.47 -20.52 8.64
N GLU A 75 -34.70 -21.33 9.36
CA GLU A 75 -33.77 -20.85 10.41
C GLU A 75 -32.31 -20.73 9.96
N LEU A 76 -31.88 -21.53 8.97
CA LEU A 76 -30.47 -21.65 8.59
C LEU A 76 -30.29 -21.51 7.08
N SER A 77 -29.26 -20.77 6.68
CA SER A 77 -28.79 -20.79 5.29
C SER A 77 -28.17 -22.16 4.99
N LEU A 78 -28.82 -22.94 4.13
CA LEU A 78 -28.38 -24.31 3.77
C LEU A 78 -26.97 -24.31 3.14
N TRP A 79 -26.64 -23.26 2.38
CA TRP A 79 -25.30 -23.11 1.80
C TRP A 79 -24.23 -22.88 2.85
N GLY A 80 -24.57 -22.15 3.91
CA GLY A 80 -23.68 -21.91 5.05
C GLY A 80 -23.21 -23.22 5.68
N LEU A 81 -24.07 -24.25 5.76
CA LEU A 81 -23.71 -25.55 6.36
C LEU A 81 -22.58 -26.29 5.63
N THR A 82 -22.35 -26.01 4.36
CA THR A 82 -21.27 -26.62 3.56
C THR A 82 -19.91 -25.96 3.74
N ASP A 83 -19.89 -24.77 4.36
CA ASP A 83 -18.69 -24.00 4.62
C ASP A 83 -17.85 -24.67 5.72
N PRO A 84 -16.50 -24.77 5.56
CA PRO A 84 -15.63 -25.32 6.61
C PRO A 84 -15.88 -24.73 8.00
N SER A 85 -16.25 -23.44 8.09
CA SER A 85 -16.45 -22.72 9.35
C SER A 85 -17.78 -22.99 10.05
N ALA A 86 -18.78 -23.57 9.37
CA ALA A 86 -20.15 -23.74 9.89
C ALA A 86 -20.36 -24.97 10.80
N THR A 87 -19.38 -25.26 11.65
CA THR A 87 -19.40 -26.44 12.55
C THR A 87 -20.60 -26.38 13.52
N SER A 88 -20.83 -25.23 14.13
CA SER A 88 -21.88 -25.03 15.14
C SER A 88 -23.28 -25.15 14.53
N GLU A 89 -23.46 -24.65 13.31
CA GLU A 89 -24.69 -24.74 12.54
C GLU A 89 -24.99 -26.18 12.12
N ARG A 90 -23.96 -26.96 11.74
CA ARG A 90 -24.10 -28.41 11.48
C ARG A 90 -24.53 -29.17 12.72
N ILE A 91 -23.94 -28.88 13.88
CA ILE A 91 -24.34 -29.47 15.16
C ILE A 91 -25.78 -29.11 15.51
N LYS A 92 -26.16 -27.84 15.35
CA LYS A 92 -27.53 -27.36 15.56
C LYS A 92 -28.51 -28.08 14.62
N ALA A 93 -28.16 -28.20 13.34
CA ALA A 93 -28.99 -28.86 12.34
C ALA A 93 -29.22 -30.34 12.67
N GLY A 94 -28.17 -31.05 13.09
CA GLY A 94 -28.29 -32.45 13.50
C GLY A 94 -29.18 -32.63 14.73
N ARG A 95 -29.08 -31.74 15.73
CA ARG A 95 -29.95 -31.75 16.91
C ARG A 95 -31.43 -31.51 16.53
N LEU A 96 -31.68 -30.55 15.65
CA LEU A 96 -33.03 -30.23 15.16
C LEU A 96 -33.64 -31.41 14.40
N LEU A 97 -32.86 -32.05 13.53
CA LEU A 97 -33.29 -33.16 12.69
C LEU A 97 -33.19 -34.53 13.39
N LYS A 98 -32.67 -34.57 14.62
CA LYS A 98 -32.33 -35.80 15.35
C LYS A 98 -31.49 -36.77 14.50
N ALA A 99 -30.58 -36.22 13.70
CA ALA A 99 -29.72 -36.97 12.80
C ALA A 99 -28.30 -37.04 13.33
N ASP A 100 -27.67 -38.22 13.22
CA ASP A 100 -26.24 -38.41 13.47
C ASP A 100 -25.40 -37.90 12.29
N VAL A 101 -25.94 -37.97 11.07
CA VAL A 101 -25.27 -37.55 9.83
C VAL A 101 -26.19 -36.71 8.96
N LEU A 102 -25.63 -35.64 8.38
CA LEU A 102 -26.29 -34.78 7.40
C LEU A 102 -25.66 -34.96 6.03
N VAL A 103 -26.46 -35.25 5.02
CA VAL A 103 -26.08 -35.21 3.61
C VAL A 103 -26.69 -33.95 3.01
N ILE A 104 -25.88 -33.07 2.44
CA ILE A 104 -26.32 -31.82 1.84
C ILE A 104 -25.96 -31.87 0.36
N LEU A 105 -26.96 -31.69 -0.51
CA LEU A 105 -26.80 -31.64 -1.96
C LEU A 105 -27.17 -30.24 -2.46
N GLY A 106 -26.28 -29.62 -3.22
CA GLY A 106 -26.53 -28.32 -3.85
C GLY A 106 -25.93 -28.25 -5.26
N ARG A 107 -26.41 -27.31 -6.06
CA ARG A 107 -25.90 -27.10 -7.42
C ARG A 107 -24.75 -26.11 -7.41
N GLN A 108 -23.67 -26.42 -8.10
CA GLN A 108 -22.52 -25.53 -8.27
C GLN A 108 -22.18 -25.41 -9.75
N SER A 109 -21.78 -24.23 -10.20
CA SER A 109 -21.29 -23.99 -11.56
C SER A 109 -19.82 -23.57 -11.51
N ALA A 110 -18.99 -24.20 -12.34
CA ALA A 110 -17.58 -23.85 -12.51
C ALA A 110 -17.20 -24.06 -13.99
N ASP A 111 -16.55 -23.08 -14.60
CA ASP A 111 -16.14 -23.10 -16.02
C ASP A 111 -17.29 -23.43 -16.99
N GLY A 112 -18.48 -22.90 -16.70
CA GLY A 112 -19.69 -23.14 -17.49
C GLY A 112 -20.25 -24.57 -17.41
N LYS A 113 -19.69 -25.42 -16.54
CA LYS A 113 -20.17 -26.78 -16.26
C LYS A 113 -20.89 -26.80 -14.92
N GLU A 114 -21.95 -27.58 -14.85
CA GLU A 114 -22.73 -27.74 -13.63
C GLU A 114 -22.38 -29.04 -12.91
N PHE A 115 -22.40 -28.97 -11.59
CA PHE A 115 -22.06 -30.06 -10.68
C PHE A 115 -23.09 -30.11 -9.55
N VAL A 116 -23.35 -31.31 -9.04
CA VAL A 116 -23.93 -31.49 -7.70
C VAL A 116 -22.78 -31.55 -6.71
N ARG A 117 -22.71 -30.55 -5.84
CA ARG A 117 -21.85 -30.61 -4.66
C ARG A 117 -22.56 -31.42 -3.58
N MET A 118 -21.95 -32.51 -3.16
CA MET A 118 -22.38 -33.33 -2.03
C MET A 118 -21.48 -33.04 -0.84
N THR A 119 -22.07 -32.77 0.32
CA THR A 119 -21.35 -32.65 1.60
C THR A 119 -21.99 -33.58 2.63
N ILE A 120 -21.22 -34.52 3.18
CA ILE A 120 -21.65 -35.42 4.25
C ILE A 120 -20.99 -34.97 5.55
N CYS A 121 -21.77 -34.74 6.61
CA CYS A 121 -21.30 -34.21 7.88
C CYS A 121 -21.75 -35.08 9.05
N GLU A 122 -20.90 -35.26 10.04
CA GLU A 122 -21.25 -35.83 11.34
C GLU A 122 -21.75 -34.72 12.26
N CYS A 123 -22.89 -34.95 12.90
CA CYS A 123 -23.64 -33.91 13.58
C CYS A 123 -23.23 -33.66 15.03
N ARG A 124 -22.41 -34.53 15.64
CA ARG A 124 -22.08 -34.41 17.06
C ARG A 124 -20.86 -33.52 17.25
N SER A 125 -19.88 -33.68 16.38
CA SER A 125 -18.68 -32.85 16.26
C SER A 125 -18.84 -31.74 15.23
N GLY A 126 -19.75 -31.88 14.26
CA GLY A 126 -19.87 -30.97 13.12
C GLY A 126 -18.79 -31.20 12.06
N ALA A 127 -18.07 -32.33 12.09
CA ALA A 127 -17.03 -32.65 11.10
C ALA A 127 -17.64 -33.01 9.73
N ARG A 128 -17.10 -32.44 8.65
CA ARG A 128 -17.33 -32.94 7.30
C ARG A 128 -16.61 -34.27 7.12
N LEU A 129 -17.39 -35.28 6.81
CA LEU A 129 -16.94 -36.62 6.51
C LEU A 129 -16.51 -36.73 5.05
N ALA A 130 -17.28 -36.19 4.12
CA ALA A 130 -16.96 -36.22 2.70
C ALA A 130 -17.47 -34.96 1.99
N VAL A 131 -16.72 -34.49 1.01
CA VAL A 131 -17.13 -33.45 0.07
C VAL A 131 -16.79 -33.95 -1.32
N ASP A 132 -17.77 -33.99 -2.21
CA ASP A 132 -17.57 -34.44 -3.59
C ASP A 132 -18.38 -33.57 -4.57
N CYS A 133 -17.93 -33.49 -5.81
CA CYS A 133 -18.57 -32.75 -6.90
C CYS A 133 -18.86 -33.70 -8.06
N VAL A 134 -20.13 -34.04 -8.24
CA VAL A 134 -20.57 -34.96 -9.30
C VAL A 134 -21.08 -34.16 -10.48
N ALA A 135 -20.48 -34.33 -11.65
CA ALA A 135 -20.87 -33.59 -12.86
C ALA A 135 -22.33 -33.87 -13.26
N LEU A 136 -23.08 -32.80 -13.54
CA LEU A 136 -24.43 -32.85 -14.11
C LEU A 136 -24.31 -32.82 -15.63
N ALA A 137 -24.04 -33.98 -16.24
CA ALA A 137 -24.08 -34.10 -17.69
C ALA A 137 -25.54 -34.22 -18.18
N ASP A 138 -25.85 -33.56 -19.30
CA ASP A 138 -27.18 -33.56 -19.90
C ASP A 138 -27.70 -34.99 -20.11
N GLY A 139 -28.90 -35.25 -19.56
CA GLY A 139 -29.58 -36.54 -19.70
C GLY A 139 -28.97 -37.71 -18.90
N ARG A 140 -27.99 -37.47 -18.01
CA ARG A 140 -27.29 -38.50 -17.22
C ARG A 140 -27.54 -38.38 -15.71
N ALA A 141 -28.74 -37.92 -15.34
CA ALA A 141 -29.13 -37.73 -13.94
C ALA A 141 -29.10 -39.02 -13.12
N ASP A 142 -29.39 -40.16 -13.76
CA ASP A 142 -29.28 -41.50 -13.21
C ASP A 142 -27.86 -41.87 -12.80
N GLN A 143 -26.87 -41.57 -13.65
CA GLN A 143 -25.46 -41.82 -13.34
C GLN A 143 -24.97 -40.92 -12.20
N ALA A 144 -25.36 -39.64 -12.21
CA ALA A 144 -25.02 -38.71 -11.14
C ALA A 144 -25.61 -39.19 -9.80
N ALA A 145 -26.88 -39.57 -9.78
CA ALA A 145 -27.54 -40.13 -8.60
C ALA A 145 -26.88 -41.44 -8.12
N ALA A 146 -26.51 -42.34 -9.04
CA ALA A 146 -25.81 -43.58 -8.70
C ALA A 146 -24.44 -43.33 -8.06
N THR A 147 -23.71 -42.32 -8.55
CA THR A 147 -22.41 -41.91 -7.99
C THR A 147 -22.59 -41.37 -6.56
N ILE A 148 -23.51 -40.42 -6.37
CA ILE A 148 -23.85 -39.86 -5.04
C ILE A 148 -24.22 -40.97 -4.05
N LEU A 149 -25.08 -41.92 -4.44
CA LEU A 149 -25.48 -43.04 -3.60
C LEU A 149 -24.31 -43.96 -3.26
N ALA A 150 -23.39 -44.20 -4.21
CA ALA A 150 -22.19 -44.98 -3.97
C ALA A 150 -21.29 -44.30 -2.93
N ASP A 151 -21.14 -42.98 -2.98
CA ASP A 151 -20.30 -42.23 -2.05
C ASP A 151 -20.92 -42.13 -0.65
N ILE A 152 -22.25 -41.97 -0.54
CA ILE A 152 -22.97 -42.07 0.73
C ILE A 152 -22.74 -43.45 1.37
N ARG A 153 -22.87 -44.53 0.59
CA ARG A 153 -22.64 -45.90 1.08
C ARG A 153 -21.19 -46.12 1.48
N ARG A 154 -20.23 -45.62 0.70
CA ARG A 154 -18.80 -45.66 1.01
C ARG A 154 -18.51 -44.94 2.33
N CYS A 155 -19.06 -43.75 2.51
CA CYS A 155 -18.95 -42.98 3.75
C CYS A 155 -19.53 -43.75 4.94
N ARG A 156 -20.68 -44.40 4.77
CA ARG A 156 -21.29 -45.22 5.82
C ARG A 156 -20.43 -46.41 6.21
N THR A 157 -19.87 -47.14 5.24
CA THR A 157 -18.93 -48.24 5.53
C THR A 157 -17.68 -47.73 6.23
N ARG A 158 -17.18 -46.56 5.84
CA ARG A 158 -15.99 -45.95 6.43
C ARG A 158 -16.21 -45.54 7.89
N PHE A 159 -17.37 -44.99 8.23
CA PHE A 159 -17.70 -44.54 9.59
C PHE A 159 -18.78 -45.38 10.27
N ALA A 160 -18.81 -46.69 10.00
CA ALA A 160 -19.75 -47.61 10.64
C ALA A 160 -19.64 -47.57 12.17
N ASP A 161 -18.43 -47.35 12.67
CA ASP A 161 -18.10 -47.18 14.07
C ASP A 161 -17.92 -45.68 14.44
N GLY A 162 -18.55 -44.76 13.72
CA GLY A 162 -18.37 -43.33 13.93
C GLY A 162 -16.97 -42.80 13.58
N VAL A 163 -16.74 -41.52 13.92
CA VAL A 163 -15.44 -40.86 13.76
C VAL A 163 -14.55 -41.24 14.94
N THR A 164 -13.46 -41.94 14.67
CA THR A 164 -12.48 -42.38 15.67
C THR A 164 -11.23 -41.49 15.69
N GLN A 165 -10.91 -40.86 14.56
CA GLN A 165 -9.77 -39.96 14.42
C GLN A 165 -10.12 -38.77 13.53
N VAL A 166 -9.53 -37.63 13.84
CA VAL A 166 -9.68 -36.40 13.06
C VAL A 166 -8.29 -35.86 12.72
N PHE A 167 -8.02 -35.57 11.45
CA PHE A 167 -6.78 -34.93 11.00
C PHE A 167 -7.05 -33.60 10.33
N GLY A 168 -6.20 -32.61 10.62
CA GLY A 168 -6.11 -31.36 9.86
C GLY A 168 -4.83 -31.37 9.04
N VAL A 169 -4.93 -31.36 7.71
CA VAL A 169 -3.76 -31.38 6.81
C VAL A 169 -3.62 -30.00 6.15
N PRO A 170 -2.84 -29.06 6.72
CA PRO A 170 -2.53 -27.80 6.04
C PRO A 170 -1.73 -28.04 4.74
N PRO A 171 -1.74 -27.06 3.82
CA PRO A 171 -0.78 -27.04 2.71
C PRO A 171 0.65 -27.22 3.20
N PHE A 172 1.42 -28.03 2.47
CA PHE A 172 2.83 -28.24 2.78
C PHE A 172 3.61 -26.94 2.49
N VAL A 173 4.77 -26.76 3.12
CA VAL A 173 5.65 -25.62 2.82
C VAL A 173 6.77 -26.08 1.90
N SER A 174 6.91 -25.41 0.74
CA SER A 174 8.09 -25.57 -0.10
C SER A 174 9.27 -24.83 0.54
N ARG A 175 10.39 -25.52 0.73
CA ARG A 175 11.69 -24.96 1.10
C ARG A 175 12.62 -24.81 -0.11
N SER A 176 12.10 -25.07 -1.31
CA SER A 176 12.87 -24.95 -2.55
C SER A 176 13.22 -23.47 -2.79
N LEU A 177 14.47 -23.19 -3.17
CA LEU A 177 14.93 -21.81 -3.44
C LEU A 177 14.20 -21.15 -4.62
N THR A 178 13.62 -21.95 -5.51
CA THR A 178 12.84 -21.50 -6.65
C THR A 178 11.36 -21.75 -6.42
N HIS A 179 10.52 -20.76 -6.71
CA HIS A 179 9.04 -20.84 -6.63
C HIS A 179 8.41 -21.82 -7.65
N GLN A 180 9.22 -22.48 -8.49
CA GLN A 180 8.75 -23.41 -9.52
C GLN A 180 7.87 -24.52 -8.95
N TYR A 181 8.13 -24.97 -7.72
CA TYR A 181 7.44 -26.10 -7.12
C TYR A 181 6.31 -25.71 -6.17
N ASP A 182 6.04 -24.42 -5.95
CA ASP A 182 5.06 -23.98 -4.95
C ASP A 182 3.64 -24.50 -5.20
N HIS A 183 3.29 -24.79 -6.46
CA HIS A 183 2.03 -25.41 -6.82
C HIS A 183 1.83 -26.81 -6.20
N LEU A 184 2.90 -27.54 -5.84
CA LEU A 184 2.83 -28.87 -5.22
C LEU A 184 2.44 -28.81 -3.73
N GLN A 185 2.51 -27.64 -3.09
CA GLN A 185 2.17 -27.46 -1.66
C GLN A 185 0.76 -27.95 -1.35
N ARG A 186 -0.21 -27.57 -2.21
CA ARG A 186 -1.61 -27.98 -2.10
C ARG A 186 -1.80 -29.43 -2.56
N GLY A 187 -1.16 -29.82 -3.67
CA GLY A 187 -1.28 -31.18 -4.22
C GLY A 187 -0.84 -32.27 -3.23
N TYR A 188 0.28 -32.09 -2.50
CA TYR A 188 0.71 -33.06 -1.49
C TYR A 188 -0.22 -33.09 -0.27
N ALA A 189 -0.75 -31.94 0.16
CA ALA A 189 -1.71 -31.91 1.25
C ALA A 189 -3.02 -32.61 0.89
N GLU A 190 -3.55 -32.36 -0.31
CA GLU A 190 -4.76 -33.01 -0.83
C GLU A 190 -4.57 -34.52 -0.98
N LEU A 191 -3.43 -34.96 -1.51
CA LEU A 191 -3.11 -36.38 -1.66
C LEU A 191 -3.01 -37.11 -0.30
N LEU A 192 -2.38 -36.48 0.69
CA LEU A 192 -2.32 -37.02 2.04
C LEU A 192 -3.71 -37.03 2.69
N ALA A 193 -4.50 -35.97 2.51
CA ALA A 193 -5.85 -35.86 3.02
C ALA A 193 -6.77 -36.94 2.43
N GLU A 194 -6.67 -37.21 1.13
CA GLU A 194 -7.42 -38.29 0.49
C GLU A 194 -7.02 -39.66 1.04
N ALA A 195 -5.71 -39.92 1.17
CA ALA A 195 -5.20 -41.18 1.70
C ALA A 195 -5.62 -41.44 3.15
N LEU A 196 -5.53 -40.42 4.01
CA LEU A 196 -6.02 -40.48 5.39
C LEU A 196 -7.54 -40.63 5.42
N GLY A 197 -8.24 -39.89 4.56
CA GLY A 197 -9.69 -39.94 4.41
C GLY A 197 -10.20 -41.29 3.95
N ASN A 198 -9.41 -42.13 3.28
CA ASN A 198 -9.83 -43.48 2.88
C ASN A 198 -9.77 -44.51 4.02
N ARG A 199 -9.31 -44.14 5.22
CA ARG A 199 -9.23 -45.04 6.36
C ARG A 199 -10.52 -45.10 7.17
N LYS A 200 -10.84 -46.29 7.64
CA LYS A 200 -12.01 -46.54 8.50
C LYS A 200 -11.94 -45.67 9.76
N GLY A 201 -13.02 -44.94 10.04
CA GLY A 201 -13.16 -44.05 11.21
C GLY A 201 -12.36 -42.74 11.13
N THR A 202 -11.61 -42.48 10.07
CA THR A 202 -10.77 -41.28 9.96
C THR A 202 -11.49 -40.17 9.20
N ALA A 203 -11.73 -39.03 9.87
CA ALA A 203 -12.17 -37.80 9.23
C ALA A 203 -10.95 -36.92 8.94
N VAL A 204 -10.88 -36.37 7.73
CA VAL A 204 -9.91 -35.33 7.39
C VAL A 204 -10.70 -34.07 7.11
N ILE A 205 -10.35 -33.03 7.84
CA ILE A 205 -11.07 -31.76 7.81
C ILE A 205 -10.09 -30.65 7.49
N GLU A 206 -10.63 -29.57 6.95
CA GLU A 206 -9.84 -28.36 6.73
C GLU A 206 -9.35 -27.81 8.07
N VAL A 207 -8.25 -27.06 8.02
CA VAL A 207 -7.56 -26.60 9.22
C VAL A 207 -8.48 -25.66 10.03
N GLU A 208 -9.24 -24.83 9.35
CA GLU A 208 -10.25 -23.91 9.90
C GLU A 208 -11.38 -24.69 10.58
N GLU A 209 -11.80 -25.80 9.97
CA GLU A 209 -12.83 -26.70 10.50
C GLU A 209 -12.33 -27.45 11.74
N ALA A 210 -11.12 -28.01 11.70
CA ALA A 210 -10.48 -28.64 12.86
C ALA A 210 -10.44 -27.72 14.08
N ARG A 211 -10.16 -26.45 13.84
CA ARG A 211 -10.14 -25.43 14.89
C ARG A 211 -11.53 -25.10 15.40
N GLN A 212 -12.55 -25.03 14.55
CA GLN A 212 -13.92 -24.82 15.01
C GLN A 212 -14.41 -25.98 15.87
N ILE A 213 -14.17 -27.22 15.47
CA ILE A 213 -14.48 -28.41 16.28
C ILE A 213 -13.76 -28.33 17.63
N ALA A 214 -12.48 -27.94 17.63
CA ALA A 214 -11.72 -27.80 18.86
C ALA A 214 -12.26 -26.69 19.79
N ARG A 215 -12.79 -25.58 19.23
CA ARG A 215 -13.41 -24.47 19.95
C ARG A 215 -14.77 -24.83 20.53
N GLU A 216 -15.67 -25.37 19.72
CA GLU A 216 -16.99 -25.83 20.16
C GLU A 216 -16.87 -26.86 21.29
N ALA A 217 -15.90 -27.77 21.18
CA ALA A 217 -15.58 -28.72 22.24
C ALA A 217 -15.06 -28.06 23.52
N ALA A 218 -14.37 -26.92 23.43
CA ALA A 218 -13.92 -26.17 24.61
C ALA A 218 -15.07 -25.40 25.29
N LEU A 219 -16.05 -24.95 24.51
CA LEU A 219 -17.21 -24.19 25.01
C LEU A 219 -18.28 -25.08 25.66
N ALA A 220 -18.39 -26.34 25.27
CA ALA A 220 -19.46 -27.24 25.70
C ALA A 220 -19.39 -27.70 27.18
N GLY A 221 -18.29 -27.44 27.91
CA GLY A 221 -18.10 -27.89 29.31
C GLY A 221 -17.99 -29.41 29.46
N GLU A 222 -17.66 -29.91 30.66
CA GLU A 222 -17.45 -31.34 31.01
C GLU A 222 -18.73 -32.22 30.92
N GLY A 223 -19.51 -32.12 29.85
CA GLY A 223 -20.52 -33.12 29.51
C GLY A 223 -19.89 -34.38 28.92
N ASP A 224 -20.52 -35.54 29.11
CA ASP A 224 -20.10 -36.93 28.78
C ASP A 224 -19.61 -37.24 27.35
N LEU A 225 -19.39 -36.25 26.48
CA LEU A 225 -18.82 -36.43 25.16
C LEU A 225 -17.28 -36.39 25.23
N LYS A 226 -16.65 -37.58 25.24
CA LYS A 226 -15.19 -37.71 25.13
C LYS A 226 -14.70 -37.01 23.86
N ARG A 227 -13.81 -36.03 24.05
CA ARG A 227 -13.35 -35.04 23.05
C ARG A 227 -12.51 -35.69 21.94
N LEU A 228 -12.96 -35.61 20.68
CA LEU A 228 -12.10 -35.87 19.52
C LEU A 228 -11.21 -34.64 19.28
N VAL A 229 -9.91 -34.78 19.50
CA VAL A 229 -8.94 -33.70 19.25
C VAL A 229 -8.28 -33.95 17.89
N PRO A 230 -8.36 -32.99 16.95
CA PRO A 230 -7.71 -33.15 15.66
C PRO A 230 -6.19 -33.19 15.80
N VAL A 231 -5.53 -34.05 15.01
CA VAL A 231 -4.07 -34.05 14.84
C VAL A 231 -3.72 -33.27 13.57
N PHE A 232 -2.87 -32.26 13.72
CA PHE A 232 -2.40 -31.48 12.60
C PHE A 232 -1.17 -32.14 11.97
N VAL A 233 -1.19 -32.29 10.64
CA VAL A 233 -0.09 -32.88 9.87
C VAL A 233 0.64 -31.79 9.09
N GLU A 234 1.67 -31.22 9.71
CA GLU A 234 2.44 -30.11 9.15
C GLU A 234 3.57 -30.65 8.27
N GLY A 235 3.43 -30.56 6.95
CA GLY A 235 4.45 -30.96 5.99
C GLY A 235 5.34 -29.81 5.52
N GLU A 236 6.61 -30.09 5.33
CA GLU A 236 7.54 -29.30 4.51
C GLU A 236 8.20 -30.22 3.48
N TYR A 237 8.53 -29.67 2.32
CA TYR A 237 9.32 -30.39 1.32
C TYR A 237 10.34 -29.49 0.63
N GLU A 238 11.39 -30.10 0.08
CA GLU A 238 12.45 -29.39 -0.64
C GLU A 238 12.83 -30.20 -1.88
N VAL A 239 12.73 -29.59 -3.06
CA VAL A 239 13.13 -30.22 -4.32
C VAL A 239 14.56 -29.78 -4.66
N ALA A 240 15.50 -30.72 -4.68
CA ALA A 240 16.90 -30.37 -4.94
C ALA A 240 17.12 -29.97 -6.41
N LEU A 241 17.78 -28.83 -6.61
CA LEU A 241 18.19 -28.35 -7.93
C LEU A 241 19.45 -29.10 -8.38
N THR A 242 19.27 -30.33 -8.84
CA THR A 242 20.35 -31.13 -9.44
C THR A 242 20.24 -31.09 -10.99
N PRO A 243 21.35 -31.36 -11.71
CA PRO A 243 21.33 -31.47 -13.18
C PRO A 243 20.48 -32.64 -13.72
N ALA A 244 19.89 -33.45 -12.84
CA ALA A 244 19.03 -34.56 -13.23
C ALA A 244 17.78 -34.07 -13.96
N ALA A 245 17.18 -34.96 -14.75
CA ALA A 245 15.85 -34.75 -15.31
C ALA A 245 14.85 -34.40 -14.19
N GLU A 246 13.89 -33.52 -14.47
CA GLU A 246 12.99 -32.96 -13.46
C GLU A 246 12.30 -34.02 -12.59
N THR A 247 11.85 -35.13 -13.20
CA THR A 247 11.19 -36.25 -12.52
C THR A 247 12.11 -37.04 -11.59
N GLU A 248 13.42 -37.01 -11.82
CA GLU A 248 14.43 -37.73 -11.03
C GLU A 248 15.01 -36.87 -9.89
N ARG A 249 14.59 -35.60 -9.77
CA ARG A 249 15.07 -34.72 -8.71
C ARG A 249 14.64 -35.27 -7.34
N PRO A 250 15.55 -35.33 -6.36
CA PRO A 250 15.19 -35.77 -5.02
C PRO A 250 14.35 -34.69 -4.32
N VAL A 251 13.33 -35.16 -3.61
CA VAL A 251 12.40 -34.39 -2.80
C VAL A 251 12.55 -34.86 -1.35
N THR A 252 12.97 -33.94 -0.48
CA THR A 252 13.12 -34.19 0.95
C THR A 252 11.85 -33.76 1.68
N PHE A 253 11.15 -34.68 2.33
CA PHE A 253 9.97 -34.43 3.16
C PHE A 253 10.31 -34.36 4.65
N ARG A 254 9.82 -33.32 5.33
CA ARG A 254 9.90 -33.14 6.78
C ARG A 254 8.50 -32.94 7.30
N VAL A 255 7.98 -33.92 8.04
CA VAL A 255 6.59 -33.91 8.51
C VAL A 255 6.56 -33.89 10.04
N LYS A 256 5.75 -33.00 10.59
CA LYS A 256 5.55 -32.84 12.02
C LYS A 256 4.07 -33.05 12.34
N LEU A 257 3.82 -33.89 13.33
CA LEU A 257 2.49 -34.17 13.84
C LEU A 257 2.29 -33.39 15.12
N THR A 258 1.35 -32.45 15.10
CA THR A 258 0.99 -31.67 16.27
C THR A 258 -0.36 -32.18 16.75
N GLY A 259 -0.30 -33.03 17.76
CA GLY A 259 -1.48 -33.56 18.41
C GLY A 259 -1.97 -32.63 19.49
N ALA A 260 -2.86 -33.19 20.29
CA ALA A 260 -3.48 -32.55 21.42
C ALA A 260 -2.44 -31.94 22.37
N ASP A 261 -1.34 -32.59 22.74
CA ASP A 261 -0.46 -32.06 23.81
C ASP A 261 0.37 -30.82 23.40
N GLY A 262 0.20 -30.35 22.16
CA GLY A 262 0.98 -29.27 21.55
C GLY A 262 2.43 -29.65 21.29
N LYS A 263 2.86 -30.85 21.70
CA LYS A 263 4.20 -31.34 21.44
C LYS A 263 4.20 -31.91 20.04
N GLY A 264 4.88 -31.20 19.16
CA GLY A 264 5.16 -31.70 17.83
C GLY A 264 6.00 -32.97 17.90
N ARG A 265 5.51 -34.04 17.26
CA ARG A 265 6.30 -35.22 16.96
C ARG A 265 6.75 -35.16 15.50
N SER A 266 8.04 -34.98 15.27
CA SER A 266 8.60 -35.08 13.93
C SER A 266 8.69 -36.53 13.48
N LEU A 267 8.19 -36.82 12.29
CA LEU A 267 8.47 -38.06 11.59
C LEU A 267 9.91 -38.05 11.05
N PRO A 268 10.55 -39.21 10.85
CA PRO A 268 11.86 -39.27 10.21
C PRO A 268 11.84 -38.58 8.85
N GLU A 269 12.85 -37.77 8.57
CA GLU A 269 13.04 -37.16 7.26
C GLU A 269 13.12 -38.25 6.18
N GLN A 270 12.44 -38.03 5.05
CA GLN A 270 12.42 -38.97 3.93
C GLN A 270 12.81 -38.27 2.64
N VAL A 271 13.65 -38.93 1.85
CA VAL A 271 14.10 -38.44 0.54
C VAL A 271 13.61 -39.41 -0.52
N VAL A 272 12.78 -38.93 -1.44
CA VAL A 272 12.20 -39.72 -2.54
C VAL A 272 12.41 -38.99 -3.86
N ARG A 273 12.25 -39.65 -5.01
CA ARG A 273 12.27 -38.93 -6.30
C ARG A 273 10.98 -38.14 -6.48
N LEU A 274 11.02 -37.06 -7.27
CA LEU A 274 9.82 -36.26 -7.55
C LEU A 274 8.71 -37.11 -8.17
N SER A 275 9.05 -38.08 -9.03
CA SER A 275 8.10 -39.05 -9.59
C SER A 275 7.50 -40.02 -8.56
N GLU A 276 8.21 -40.31 -7.47
CA GLU A 276 7.79 -41.22 -6.39
C GLU A 276 7.07 -40.47 -5.26
N ALA A 277 7.13 -39.14 -5.25
CA ALA A 277 6.54 -38.32 -4.21
C ALA A 277 5.03 -38.55 -4.01
N PRO A 278 4.20 -38.71 -5.07
CA PRO A 278 2.79 -39.05 -4.89
C PRO A 278 2.58 -40.38 -4.14
N ASP A 279 3.30 -41.44 -4.51
CA ASP A 279 3.18 -42.75 -3.86
C ASP A 279 3.66 -42.72 -2.42
N TYR A 280 4.72 -41.96 -2.13
CA TYR A 280 5.18 -41.74 -0.76
C TYR A 280 4.13 -41.03 0.08
N VAL A 281 3.60 -39.90 -0.40
CA VAL A 281 2.64 -39.07 0.34
C VAL A 281 1.30 -39.80 0.53
N GLY A 282 0.75 -40.39 -0.53
CA GLY A 282 -0.53 -41.10 -0.49
C GLY A 282 -0.48 -42.50 0.14
N GLY A 283 0.69 -43.14 0.19
CA GLY A 283 0.83 -44.50 0.72
C GLY A 283 1.58 -44.57 2.05
N GLN A 284 2.89 -44.32 1.99
CA GLN A 284 3.79 -44.53 3.12
C GLN A 284 3.58 -43.50 4.23
N LEU A 285 3.54 -42.21 3.88
CA LEU A 285 3.36 -41.13 4.83
C LEU A 285 2.02 -41.25 5.54
N ALA A 286 0.92 -41.46 4.80
CA ALA A 286 -0.38 -41.71 5.40
C ALA A 286 -0.30 -42.83 6.46
N SER A 287 0.34 -43.95 6.13
CA SER A 287 0.53 -45.08 7.06
C SER A 287 1.33 -44.74 8.31
N LEU A 288 2.37 -43.93 8.19
CA LEU A 288 3.12 -43.41 9.34
C LEU A 288 2.25 -42.52 10.24
N VAL A 289 1.42 -41.67 9.65
CA VAL A 289 0.56 -40.73 10.39
C VAL A 289 -0.48 -41.45 11.25
N THR A 290 -1.11 -42.52 10.76
CA THR A 290 -2.14 -43.24 11.54
C THR A 290 -1.59 -44.31 12.47
N GLY A 291 -0.35 -44.77 12.25
CA GLY A 291 0.28 -45.80 13.08
C GLY A 291 0.69 -45.32 14.47
N LEU A 292 0.47 -44.04 14.79
CA LEU A 292 0.82 -43.47 16.08
C LEU A 292 -0.38 -43.53 17.03
N GLU A 293 -0.27 -44.38 18.06
CA GLU A 293 -1.20 -44.34 19.20
C GLU A 293 -1.20 -42.95 19.83
N GLN A 294 -2.40 -42.38 19.95
CA GLN A 294 -2.63 -41.02 20.41
C GLN A 294 -2.88 -41.03 21.93
N ASP A 295 -1.85 -40.70 22.72
CA ASP A 295 -2.02 -40.32 24.11
C ASP A 295 -2.34 -38.81 24.13
N THR A 296 -3.62 -38.45 23.90
CA THR A 296 -4.01 -37.10 23.47
C THR A 296 -4.68 -36.27 24.58
N GLN A 297 -3.92 -35.37 25.19
CA GLN A 297 -4.44 -34.28 26.03
C GLN A 297 -4.57 -33.00 25.20
N ALA A 298 -5.73 -32.35 25.08
CA ALA A 298 -6.01 -31.22 24.13
C ALA A 298 -5.02 -30.03 24.12
N MET A 299 -4.82 -29.40 22.94
CA MET A 299 -3.85 -28.30 22.78
C MET A 299 -4.37 -27.10 23.54
N SER A 300 -3.49 -26.47 24.31
CA SER A 300 -3.81 -25.17 24.89
C SER A 300 -4.12 -24.18 23.75
N VAL A 301 -5.06 -23.26 24.01
CA VAL A 301 -5.42 -22.18 23.08
C VAL A 301 -4.16 -21.39 22.66
N ASP A 302 -3.25 -21.15 23.60
CA ASP A 302 -2.02 -20.41 23.36
C ASP A 302 -1.06 -21.13 22.41
N ASP A 303 -0.93 -22.46 22.53
CA ASP A 303 -0.09 -23.25 21.64
C ASP A 303 -0.68 -23.35 20.24
N GLN A 304 -2.02 -23.39 20.12
CA GLN A 304 -2.70 -23.33 18.83
C GLN A 304 -2.42 -22.00 18.11
N VAL A 305 -2.57 -20.87 18.81
CA VAL A 305 -2.28 -19.53 18.28
C VAL A 305 -0.81 -19.40 17.90
N ARG A 306 0.11 -19.91 18.72
CA ARG A 306 1.56 -19.86 18.44
C ARG A 306 1.93 -20.67 17.20
N ALA A 307 1.42 -21.90 17.07
CA ALA A 307 1.67 -22.74 15.90
C ALA A 307 1.18 -22.07 14.61
N LEU A 308 0.02 -21.42 14.70
CA LEU A 308 -0.59 -20.66 13.62
C LEU A 308 0.24 -19.48 13.13
N ILE A 309 0.64 -18.62 14.07
CA ILE A 309 1.45 -17.44 13.76
C ILE A 309 2.81 -17.87 13.20
N ALA A 310 3.44 -18.88 13.78
CA ALA A 310 4.71 -19.41 13.29
C ALA A 310 4.59 -19.95 11.85
N ARG A 311 3.47 -20.62 11.53
CA ARG A 311 3.22 -21.11 10.17
C ARG A 311 2.92 -19.98 9.19
N ALA A 312 2.15 -18.98 9.61
CA ALA A 312 1.90 -17.78 8.80
C ALA A 312 3.21 -17.05 8.47
N GLU A 313 4.08 -16.86 9.48
CA GLU A 313 5.40 -16.24 9.30
C GLU A 313 6.27 -17.01 8.30
N ALA A 314 6.21 -18.35 8.31
CA ALA A 314 6.90 -19.15 7.31
C ALA A 314 6.38 -18.90 5.88
N PHE A 315 5.07 -18.79 5.68
CA PHE A 315 4.50 -18.46 4.37
C PHE A 315 4.79 -17.02 3.94
N ALA A 316 4.72 -16.06 4.87
CA ALA A 316 5.06 -14.66 4.60
C ALA A 316 6.54 -14.50 4.18
N ALA A 317 7.45 -15.23 4.83
CA ALA A 317 8.87 -15.22 4.47
C ALA A 317 9.14 -15.79 3.06
N LEU A 318 8.28 -16.69 2.60
CA LEU A 318 8.31 -17.25 1.24
C LEU A 318 7.53 -16.40 0.22
N GLY A 319 6.92 -15.28 0.64
CA GLY A 319 6.10 -14.44 -0.23
C GLY A 319 4.72 -15.02 -0.56
N ASN A 320 4.31 -16.14 0.05
CA ASN A 320 2.96 -16.71 -0.10
C ASN A 320 1.99 -16.03 0.85
N LEU A 321 1.65 -14.78 0.52
CA LEU A 321 0.81 -13.93 1.36
C LEU A 321 -0.62 -14.48 1.55
N PRO A 322 -1.31 -15.05 0.54
CA PRO A 322 -2.66 -15.58 0.73
C PRO A 322 -2.76 -16.67 1.83
N LEU A 323 -1.80 -17.59 1.87
CA LEU A 323 -1.76 -18.60 2.94
C LEU A 323 -1.39 -18.00 4.30
N SER A 324 -0.47 -17.04 4.32
CA SER A 324 -0.12 -16.33 5.55
C SER A 324 -1.31 -15.60 6.15
N THR A 325 -2.04 -14.82 5.34
CA THR A 325 -3.17 -14.01 5.79
C THR A 325 -4.28 -14.90 6.35
N GLY A 326 -4.63 -16.00 5.67
CA GLY A 326 -5.65 -16.94 6.16
C GLY A 326 -5.29 -17.58 7.51
N LEU A 327 -4.02 -17.93 7.71
CA LEU A 327 -3.56 -18.47 9.00
C LEU A 327 -3.57 -17.42 10.11
N ARG A 328 -3.22 -16.17 9.82
CA ARG A 328 -3.31 -15.08 10.81
C ARG A 328 -4.75 -14.75 11.16
N GLU A 329 -5.66 -14.75 10.19
CA GLU A 329 -7.09 -14.62 10.45
C GLU A 329 -7.59 -15.74 11.38
N ALA A 330 -7.21 -16.99 11.08
CA ALA A 330 -7.55 -18.11 11.94
C ALA A 330 -6.98 -17.94 13.36
N ALA A 331 -5.78 -17.37 13.51
CA ALA A 331 -5.19 -17.06 14.81
C ALA A 331 -6.02 -16.02 15.57
N LEU A 332 -6.45 -14.95 14.88
CA LEU A 332 -7.29 -13.89 15.44
C LEU A 332 -8.69 -14.39 15.82
N LEU A 333 -9.24 -15.38 15.10
CA LEU A 333 -10.49 -16.04 15.44
C LEU A 333 -10.36 -16.94 16.69
N ILE A 334 -9.16 -17.39 17.04
CA ILE A 334 -8.92 -18.18 18.27
C ILE A 334 -8.68 -17.23 19.45
N ARG A 335 -7.82 -16.23 19.24
CA ARG A 335 -7.47 -15.24 20.24
C ARG A 335 -7.27 -13.90 19.56
N ASP A 336 -8.10 -12.96 19.94
CA ASP A 336 -8.01 -11.61 19.43
C ASP A 336 -6.69 -10.95 19.86
N ASP A 337 -5.92 -10.52 18.88
CA ASP A 337 -4.60 -9.90 19.08
C ASP A 337 -4.45 -8.66 18.17
N PRO A 338 -4.52 -7.44 18.73
CA PRO A 338 -4.38 -6.22 17.96
C PRO A 338 -3.02 -6.09 17.25
N ALA A 339 -1.94 -6.66 17.80
CA ALA A 339 -0.63 -6.64 17.17
C ALA A 339 -0.61 -7.56 15.93
N GLY A 340 -1.07 -8.80 16.07
CA GLY A 340 -1.26 -9.74 14.96
C GLY A 340 -2.15 -9.18 13.85
N ARG A 341 -3.20 -8.43 14.20
CA ARG A 341 -4.08 -7.75 13.24
C ARG A 341 -3.37 -6.66 12.42
N LYS A 342 -2.45 -5.91 13.02
CA LYS A 342 -1.63 -4.93 12.28
C LYS A 342 -0.66 -5.61 11.31
N VAL A 343 -0.09 -6.75 11.68
CA VAL A 343 0.76 -7.55 10.77
C VAL A 343 -0.07 -8.09 9.60
N LEU A 344 -1.26 -8.63 9.88
CA LEU A 344 -2.20 -9.08 8.85
C LEU A 344 -2.54 -7.96 7.84
N LEU A 345 -2.82 -6.74 8.32
CA LEU A 345 -3.07 -5.58 7.46
C LEU A 345 -1.86 -5.25 6.55
N GLN A 346 -0.63 -5.37 7.07
CA GLN A 346 0.57 -5.18 6.26
C GLN A 346 0.73 -6.25 5.18
N GLU A 347 0.36 -7.49 5.47
CA GLU A 347 0.39 -8.58 4.49
C GLU A 347 -0.69 -8.40 3.41
N TYR A 348 -1.91 -7.99 3.76
CA TYR A 348 -2.92 -7.60 2.75
C TYR A 348 -2.45 -6.46 1.85
N MET A 349 -1.82 -5.43 2.42
CA MET A 349 -1.25 -4.33 1.63
C MET A 349 -0.20 -4.82 0.63
N LYS A 350 0.67 -5.75 1.05
CA LYS A 350 1.69 -6.35 0.17
C LYS A 350 1.05 -7.25 -0.88
N ASP A 351 0.04 -8.03 -0.52
CA ASP A 351 -0.66 -8.94 -1.43
C ASP A 351 -1.31 -8.15 -2.56
N ILE A 352 -2.12 -7.15 -2.24
CA ILE A 352 -2.75 -6.29 -3.25
C ILE A 352 -1.69 -5.56 -4.09
N ALA A 353 -0.61 -5.06 -3.48
CA ALA A 353 0.42 -4.33 -4.20
C ALA A 353 1.25 -5.20 -5.17
N GLY A 354 1.32 -6.51 -4.94
CA GLY A 354 2.08 -7.47 -5.75
C GLY A 354 1.42 -7.83 -7.08
N HIS A 355 0.11 -7.58 -7.24
CA HIS A 355 -0.69 -8.04 -8.36
C HIS A 355 -1.06 -6.91 -9.32
N LYS A 356 -0.06 -6.25 -9.92
CA LYS A 356 -0.31 -5.15 -10.88
C LYS A 356 -0.19 -5.65 -12.32
N PRO A 357 -1.27 -5.56 -13.12
CA PRO A 357 -1.15 -5.84 -14.55
C PRO A 357 -0.23 -4.83 -15.22
N TYR A 358 0.61 -5.30 -16.11
CA TYR A 358 1.10 -4.42 -17.16
C TYR A 358 -0.02 -4.20 -18.19
N PRO A 359 -0.12 -3.02 -18.83
CA PRO A 359 -1.16 -2.76 -19.85
C PRO A 359 -1.22 -3.82 -20.96
N GLN A 360 -0.09 -4.45 -21.28
CA GLN A 360 0.01 -5.53 -22.26
C GLN A 360 -0.60 -6.85 -21.77
N GLU A 361 -0.37 -7.21 -20.51
CA GLU A 361 -0.93 -8.43 -19.90
C GLU A 361 -2.43 -8.31 -19.74
N LEU A 362 -2.92 -7.12 -19.39
CA LEU A 362 -4.34 -6.83 -19.31
C LEU A 362 -5.04 -7.03 -20.66
N ALA A 363 -4.43 -6.52 -21.74
CA ALA A 363 -4.98 -6.68 -23.08
C ALA A 363 -4.96 -8.15 -23.56
N ALA A 364 -4.01 -8.95 -23.07
CA ALA A 364 -3.86 -10.36 -23.45
C ALA A 364 -4.81 -11.29 -22.68
N GLU A 365 -5.06 -11.02 -21.39
CA GLU A 365 -5.81 -11.89 -20.48
C GLU A 365 -6.86 -11.12 -19.65
N PRO A 366 -7.84 -10.44 -20.28
CA PRO A 366 -8.78 -9.56 -19.58
C PRO A 366 -9.59 -10.27 -18.49
N ASP A 367 -10.05 -11.50 -18.74
CA ASP A 367 -10.85 -12.27 -17.78
C ASP A 367 -10.07 -12.64 -16.52
N ARG A 368 -8.79 -13.01 -16.67
CA ARG A 368 -7.91 -13.29 -15.52
C ARG A 368 -7.74 -12.06 -14.65
N TRP A 369 -7.50 -10.90 -15.28
CA TRP A 369 -7.35 -9.66 -14.54
C TRP A 369 -8.66 -9.18 -13.94
N GLN A 370 -9.80 -9.46 -14.56
CA GLN A 370 -11.10 -9.24 -13.94
C GLN A 370 -11.22 -10.05 -12.63
N GLN A 371 -10.91 -11.35 -12.66
CA GLN A 371 -10.92 -12.20 -11.47
C GLN A 371 -9.94 -11.72 -10.39
N GLU A 372 -8.76 -11.24 -10.80
CA GLU A 372 -7.75 -10.72 -9.87
C GLU A 372 -8.19 -9.40 -9.22
N GLY A 373 -8.88 -8.54 -9.97
CA GLY A 373 -9.48 -7.33 -9.41
C GLY A 373 -10.61 -7.64 -8.43
N GLU A 374 -11.49 -8.60 -8.73
CA GLU A 374 -12.51 -9.12 -7.81
C GLU A 374 -11.87 -9.68 -6.53
N ARG A 375 -10.78 -10.44 -6.66
CA ARG A 375 -9.99 -10.95 -5.53
C ARG A 375 -9.42 -9.81 -4.68
N CYS A 376 -8.78 -8.82 -5.31
CA CYS A 376 -8.23 -7.65 -4.62
C CYS A 376 -9.32 -6.88 -3.84
N PHE A 377 -10.53 -6.77 -4.39
CA PHE A 377 -11.67 -6.17 -3.68
C PHE A 377 -12.12 -7.00 -2.48
N ALA A 378 -12.19 -8.32 -2.61
CA ALA A 378 -12.54 -9.19 -1.50
C ALA A 378 -11.52 -9.06 -0.36
N VAL A 379 -10.22 -9.07 -0.69
CA VAL A 379 -9.13 -8.85 0.29
C VAL A 379 -9.23 -7.47 0.93
N TRP A 380 -9.47 -6.43 0.14
CA TRP A 380 -9.68 -5.07 0.64
C TRP A 380 -10.84 -5.00 1.63
N HIS A 381 -11.98 -5.61 1.31
CA HIS A 381 -13.17 -5.62 2.16
C HIS A 381 -12.89 -6.21 3.55
N VAL A 382 -12.20 -7.35 3.58
CA VAL A 382 -11.78 -8.01 4.82
C VAL A 382 -10.80 -7.12 5.59
N ALA A 383 -9.79 -6.58 4.92
CA ALA A 383 -8.81 -5.68 5.52
C ALA A 383 -9.49 -4.44 6.17
N MET A 384 -10.50 -3.86 5.52
CA MET A 384 -11.25 -2.73 6.10
C MET A 384 -12.00 -3.11 7.37
N SER A 385 -12.50 -4.36 7.48
CA SER A 385 -13.12 -4.86 8.71
C SER A 385 -12.12 -4.96 9.86
N HIS A 386 -10.87 -5.32 9.58
CA HIS A 386 -9.79 -5.30 10.57
C HIS A 386 -9.39 -3.88 10.98
N VAL A 387 -9.35 -2.92 10.04
CA VAL A 387 -9.13 -1.50 10.35
C VAL A 387 -10.25 -0.96 11.24
N GLU A 388 -11.52 -1.22 10.88
CA GLU A 388 -12.69 -0.84 11.67
C GLU A 388 -12.60 -1.39 13.10
N TYR A 389 -12.25 -2.68 13.24
CA TYR A 389 -12.04 -3.29 14.55
C TYR A 389 -11.00 -2.52 15.37
N LEU A 390 -9.83 -2.19 14.80
CA LEU A 390 -8.76 -1.50 15.52
C LEU A 390 -9.20 -0.11 15.98
N ILE A 391 -10.00 0.58 15.16
CA ILE A 391 -10.56 1.90 15.47
C ILE A 391 -11.55 1.79 16.64
N ARG A 392 -12.56 0.93 16.51
CA ARG A 392 -13.62 0.76 17.53
C ARG A 392 -13.06 0.36 18.89
N ASN A 393 -11.98 -0.44 18.90
CA ASN A 393 -11.34 -0.92 20.13
C ASN A 393 -10.17 -0.03 20.61
N ARG A 394 -9.95 1.14 19.98
CA ARG A 394 -8.88 2.09 20.32
C ARG A 394 -7.48 1.46 20.35
N GLN A 395 -7.24 0.49 19.47
CA GLN A 395 -5.97 -0.25 19.36
C GLN A 395 -5.02 0.34 18.30
N THR A 396 -5.38 1.49 17.73
CA THR A 396 -4.60 2.20 16.71
C THR A 396 -4.76 3.70 16.91
N THR A 397 -3.77 4.48 16.47
CA THR A 397 -3.92 5.93 16.33
C THR A 397 -4.68 6.28 15.06
N ALA A 398 -5.24 7.49 14.98
CA ALA A 398 -5.88 7.97 13.75
C ALA A 398 -4.92 7.97 12.57
N GLU A 399 -3.67 8.37 12.79
CA GLU A 399 -2.64 8.43 11.75
C GLU A 399 -2.30 7.05 11.21
N GLN A 400 -2.11 6.05 12.08
CA GLN A 400 -1.87 4.67 11.67
C GLN A 400 -3.06 4.12 10.90
N ALA A 401 -4.28 4.35 11.39
CA ALA A 401 -5.48 3.86 10.75
C ALA A 401 -5.71 4.50 9.38
N ALA A 402 -5.55 5.83 9.28
CA ALA A 402 -5.64 6.57 8.02
C ALA A 402 -4.57 6.08 7.03
N GLY A 403 -3.34 5.85 7.48
CA GLY A 403 -2.26 5.29 6.66
C GLY A 403 -2.59 3.89 6.14
N MET A 404 -3.10 2.99 6.99
CA MET A 404 -3.49 1.63 6.60
C MET A 404 -4.65 1.64 5.61
N ALA A 405 -5.72 2.38 5.90
CA ALA A 405 -6.90 2.46 5.04
C ALA A 405 -6.59 3.12 3.69
N LEU A 406 -5.83 4.23 3.68
CA LEU A 406 -5.44 4.92 2.45
C LEU A 406 -4.61 4.02 1.56
N HIS A 407 -3.64 3.30 2.13
CA HIS A 407 -2.79 2.42 1.34
C HIS A 407 -3.59 1.23 0.79
N LEU A 408 -4.45 0.60 1.60
CA LEU A 408 -5.31 -0.50 1.16
C LEU A 408 -6.25 -0.08 0.02
N ILE A 409 -6.92 1.07 0.15
CA ILE A 409 -7.77 1.60 -0.92
C ILE A 409 -6.96 1.96 -2.13
N TRP A 410 -5.85 2.67 -1.98
CA TRP A 410 -5.10 3.15 -3.14
C TRP A 410 -4.54 1.99 -3.96
N GLN A 411 -4.08 0.92 -3.31
CA GLN A 411 -3.62 -0.29 -4.01
C GLN A 411 -4.78 -1.07 -4.63
N ALA A 412 -5.90 -1.25 -3.92
CA ALA A 412 -7.07 -1.94 -4.46
C ALA A 412 -7.67 -1.16 -5.65
N HIS A 413 -7.75 0.17 -5.52
CA HIS A 413 -8.20 1.08 -6.55
C HIS A 413 -7.28 1.04 -7.77
N ARG A 414 -5.97 1.30 -7.62
CA ARG A 414 -5.06 1.29 -8.79
C ARG A 414 -5.14 -0.02 -9.57
N THR A 415 -5.15 -1.14 -8.84
CA THR A 415 -5.20 -2.47 -9.43
C THR A 415 -6.53 -2.69 -10.15
N ALA A 416 -7.67 -2.43 -9.50
CA ALA A 416 -8.97 -2.71 -10.10
C ALA A 416 -9.41 -1.71 -11.18
N THR A 417 -9.06 -0.43 -11.04
CA THR A 417 -9.81 0.64 -11.71
C THR A 417 -9.02 1.38 -12.78
N ALA A 418 -7.79 1.76 -12.45
CA ALA A 418 -6.93 2.52 -13.37
C ALA A 418 -6.36 1.64 -14.47
N ASP A 419 -6.07 0.38 -14.13
CA ASP A 419 -5.49 -0.56 -15.07
C ASP A 419 -6.61 -1.42 -15.69
N ILE A 420 -7.44 -2.13 -14.90
CA ILE A 420 -8.32 -3.22 -15.40
C ILE A 420 -9.68 -2.74 -15.94
N GLY A 421 -10.10 -1.50 -15.66
CA GLY A 421 -11.41 -0.98 -16.10
C GLY A 421 -12.60 -1.70 -15.47
N LEU A 422 -12.42 -2.41 -14.36
CA LEU A 422 -13.53 -3.00 -13.60
C LEU A 422 -14.45 -1.89 -13.12
N ARG A 423 -15.73 -1.98 -13.50
CA ARG A 423 -16.81 -1.36 -12.73
C ARG A 423 -16.79 -1.97 -11.34
N ALA A 424 -17.01 -1.19 -10.29
CA ALA A 424 -17.01 -1.72 -8.94
C ALA A 424 -18.08 -2.81 -8.89
N ALA A 425 -17.76 -3.97 -8.33
CA ALA A 425 -18.80 -4.89 -7.93
C ALA A 425 -19.77 -4.12 -6.99
N PRO A 426 -21.10 -4.17 -7.20
CA PRO A 426 -22.06 -3.43 -6.37
C PRO A 426 -21.86 -3.61 -4.86
N ASP A 427 -21.39 -4.78 -4.44
CA ASP A 427 -21.07 -5.09 -3.05
C ASP A 427 -19.85 -4.32 -2.52
N ALA A 428 -18.82 -4.10 -3.35
CA ALA A 428 -17.67 -3.29 -2.99
C ALA A 428 -18.09 -1.83 -2.77
N GLU A 429 -18.96 -1.30 -3.63
CA GLU A 429 -19.49 0.06 -3.48
C GLU A 429 -20.35 0.20 -2.23
N LYS A 430 -21.22 -0.79 -1.96
CA LYS A 430 -22.03 -0.84 -0.74
C LYS A 430 -21.14 -0.84 0.52
N ALA A 431 -20.09 -1.66 0.53
CA ALA A 431 -19.15 -1.72 1.64
C ALA A 431 -18.36 -0.41 1.80
N ARG A 432 -17.96 0.20 0.69
CA ARG A 432 -17.30 1.51 0.64
C ARG A 432 -18.16 2.60 1.27
N LYS A 433 -19.42 2.72 0.83
CA LYS A 433 -20.40 3.67 1.38
C LYS A 433 -20.69 3.41 2.85
N ARG A 434 -20.84 2.13 3.25
CA ARG A 434 -20.99 1.74 4.65
C ARG A 434 -19.80 2.19 5.49
N PHE A 435 -18.57 1.95 5.03
CA PHE A 435 -17.37 2.35 5.74
C PHE A 435 -17.31 3.88 5.93
N ILE A 436 -17.59 4.64 4.86
CA ILE A 436 -17.66 6.11 4.91
C ILE A 436 -18.70 6.57 5.94
N ARG A 437 -19.89 5.96 5.93
CA ARG A 437 -21.01 6.36 6.78
C ARG A 437 -20.82 5.97 8.26
N GLU A 438 -20.32 4.77 8.51
CA GLU A 438 -20.33 4.17 9.85
C GLU A 438 -18.98 4.26 10.57
N VAL A 439 -17.87 4.26 9.83
CA VAL A 439 -16.52 4.13 10.43
C VAL A 439 -15.77 5.46 10.45
N VAL A 440 -15.87 6.27 9.39
CA VAL A 440 -15.22 7.59 9.34
C VAL A 440 -15.67 8.50 10.49
N PRO A 441 -16.96 8.57 10.90
CA PRO A 441 -17.34 9.37 12.06
C PRO A 441 -16.65 8.95 13.37
N LEU A 442 -16.46 7.64 13.57
CA LEU A 442 -15.78 7.10 14.75
C LEU A 442 -14.32 7.56 14.80
N TRP A 443 -13.69 7.69 13.64
CA TRP A 443 -12.32 8.20 13.54
C TRP A 443 -12.15 9.61 14.09
N PHE A 444 -13.07 10.51 13.76
CA PHE A 444 -12.97 11.90 14.21
C PHE A 444 -13.46 12.08 15.64
N ALA A 445 -14.50 11.36 16.04
CA ALA A 445 -15.03 11.44 17.39
C ALA A 445 -14.01 10.95 18.44
N ASP A 446 -13.37 9.80 18.19
CA ASP A 446 -12.54 9.13 19.21
C ASP A 446 -11.04 9.45 19.14
N LEU A 447 -10.49 9.76 17.96
CA LEU A 447 -9.03 9.77 17.78
C LEU A 447 -8.42 11.15 17.50
N GLN A 448 -9.23 12.20 17.26
CA GLN A 448 -8.75 13.58 17.01
C GLN A 448 -7.51 13.61 16.10
N PRO A 449 -7.64 13.22 14.81
CA PRO A 449 -6.50 13.00 13.93
C PRO A 449 -5.55 14.20 13.91
N PRO A 450 -4.23 13.99 14.04
CA PRO A 450 -3.28 15.08 13.82
C PRO A 450 -3.43 15.61 12.39
N VAL A 451 -3.05 16.87 12.15
CA VAL A 451 -3.15 17.51 10.83
C VAL A 451 -2.49 16.66 9.73
N SER A 452 -1.41 15.92 10.04
CA SER A 452 -0.80 14.93 9.12
C SER A 452 -1.77 13.83 8.68
N ALA A 453 -2.53 13.26 9.63
CA ALA A 453 -3.55 12.26 9.36
C ALA A 453 -4.74 12.87 8.61
N MET A 454 -5.08 14.13 8.86
CA MET A 454 -6.12 14.83 8.09
C MET A 454 -5.73 14.96 6.62
N TYR A 455 -4.45 15.11 6.28
CA TYR A 455 -4.02 15.10 4.87
C TYR A 455 -4.28 13.75 4.19
N TYR A 456 -3.96 12.65 4.87
CA TYR A 456 -4.24 11.30 4.33
C TYR A 456 -5.73 11.05 4.23
N LEU A 457 -6.50 11.46 5.24
CA LEU A 457 -7.94 11.30 5.28
C LEU A 457 -8.64 12.21 4.25
N ARG A 458 -8.08 13.38 3.98
CA ARG A 458 -8.48 14.30 2.92
C ARG A 458 -8.28 13.67 1.54
N ASP A 459 -7.10 13.11 1.28
CA ASP A 459 -6.82 12.42 0.01
C ASP A 459 -7.64 11.12 -0.12
N TYR A 460 -7.88 10.43 1.00
CA TYR A 460 -8.74 9.25 1.11
C TYR A 460 -10.19 9.55 0.77
N LEU A 461 -10.81 10.49 1.48
CA LEU A 461 -12.20 10.88 1.25
C LEU A 461 -12.34 11.52 -0.12
N GLY A 462 -11.44 12.41 -0.48
CA GLY A 462 -11.41 13.00 -1.82
C GLY A 462 -11.28 11.97 -2.92
N GLY A 463 -10.48 10.92 -2.73
CA GLY A 463 -10.36 9.83 -3.69
C GLY A 463 -11.59 8.94 -3.74
N MET A 464 -12.12 8.50 -2.60
CA MET A 464 -13.31 7.66 -2.57
C MET A 464 -14.57 8.40 -3.05
N VAL A 465 -14.72 9.65 -2.65
CA VAL A 465 -15.89 10.48 -3.00
C VAL A 465 -15.82 10.96 -4.44
N VAL A 466 -14.63 11.06 -5.06
CA VAL A 466 -14.51 11.86 -6.29
C VAL A 466 -13.75 11.19 -7.41
N HIS A 467 -12.82 10.28 -7.10
CA HIS A 467 -12.37 9.32 -8.10
C HIS A 467 -13.44 8.25 -8.24
N HIS A 468 -14.47 8.63 -9.01
CA HIS A 468 -15.45 7.69 -9.49
C HIS A 468 -14.82 6.80 -10.56
N LEU A 469 -15.31 5.56 -10.57
CA LEU A 469 -15.17 4.66 -11.68
C LEU A 469 -15.96 5.21 -12.84
N ASP A 470 -15.38 5.22 -14.03
CA ASP A 470 -16.14 5.49 -15.24
C ASP A 470 -17.30 4.47 -15.36
N GLY A 471 -18.53 4.88 -15.04
CA GLY A 471 -19.73 4.09 -15.34
C GLY A 471 -20.83 4.01 -14.28
N GLU A 472 -20.65 4.49 -13.06
CA GLU A 472 -21.71 4.48 -12.03
C GLU A 472 -22.14 5.91 -11.65
N SER A 473 -23.27 6.05 -10.97
CA SER A 473 -23.85 7.36 -10.66
C SER A 473 -24.03 7.54 -9.15
N TRP A 474 -23.51 8.66 -8.66
CA TRP A 474 -23.82 9.19 -7.34
C TRP A 474 -25.32 9.27 -7.15
N GLN A 475 -25.84 8.70 -6.07
CA GLN A 475 -27.25 8.79 -5.73
C GLN A 475 -27.51 10.03 -4.87
N ALA A 476 -28.76 10.47 -4.82
CA ALA A 476 -29.16 11.61 -3.99
C ALA A 476 -28.81 11.41 -2.51
N GLU A 477 -28.92 10.19 -1.99
CA GLU A 477 -28.59 9.87 -0.59
C GLU A 477 -27.08 10.00 -0.32
N ASP A 478 -26.24 9.86 -1.34
CA ASP A 478 -24.80 10.02 -1.20
C ASP A 478 -24.44 11.50 -1.00
N LEU A 479 -25.15 12.42 -1.68
CA LEU A 479 -24.98 13.86 -1.49
C LEU A 479 -25.36 14.30 -0.08
N GLU A 480 -26.46 13.76 0.47
CA GLU A 480 -26.87 14.05 1.84
C GLU A 480 -25.86 13.50 2.85
N MET A 481 -25.37 12.27 2.64
CA MET A 481 -24.31 11.68 3.45
C MET A 481 -23.03 12.54 3.43
N LEU A 482 -22.65 13.08 2.27
CA LEU A 482 -21.49 13.98 2.17
C LEU A 482 -21.72 15.27 2.95
N ALA A 483 -22.89 15.89 2.82
CA ALA A 483 -23.20 17.11 3.57
C ALA A 483 -23.15 16.84 5.07
N ASP A 484 -23.72 15.72 5.54
CA ASP A 484 -23.67 15.32 6.95
C ASP A 484 -22.24 15.15 7.45
N LEU A 485 -21.38 14.50 6.66
CA LEU A 485 -19.97 14.32 6.98
C LEU A 485 -19.23 15.65 7.03
N MET A 486 -19.43 16.52 6.04
CA MET A 486 -18.82 17.85 6.01
C MET A 486 -19.24 18.70 7.20
N GLU A 487 -20.51 18.65 7.57
CA GLU A 487 -21.07 19.44 8.67
C GLU A 487 -20.54 18.98 10.02
N ASN A 488 -20.59 17.66 10.27
CA ASN A 488 -20.46 17.11 11.62
C ASN A 488 -19.14 16.38 11.90
N VAL A 489 -18.42 15.95 10.86
CA VAL A 489 -17.34 14.97 11.01
C VAL A 489 -16.01 15.51 10.46
N LEU A 490 -16.00 16.01 9.23
CA LEU A 490 -14.77 16.40 8.55
C LEU A 490 -14.30 17.76 9.03
N PRO A 491 -12.99 17.97 9.24
CA PRO A 491 -12.42 19.29 9.46
C PRO A 491 -12.57 20.15 8.20
N VAL A 492 -12.53 21.47 8.37
CA VAL A 492 -12.61 22.42 7.26
C VAL A 492 -11.45 22.15 6.30
N SER A 493 -11.74 21.85 5.03
CA SER A 493 -10.71 21.39 4.08
C SER A 493 -10.95 21.89 2.66
N ASN A 494 -9.93 22.56 2.10
CA ASN A 494 -9.91 23.05 0.73
C ASN A 494 -10.05 21.97 -0.36
N TYR A 495 -9.92 20.69 -0.02
CA TYR A 495 -9.99 19.64 -1.01
C TYR A 495 -11.42 19.37 -1.45
N VAL A 496 -12.41 19.50 -0.56
CA VAL A 496 -13.81 19.33 -0.94
C VAL A 496 -14.17 20.31 -2.05
N VAL A 497 -13.60 21.51 -2.01
CA VAL A 497 -13.80 22.61 -2.97
C VAL A 497 -13.41 22.24 -4.40
N ILE A 498 -12.22 21.66 -4.61
CA ILE A 498 -11.75 21.19 -5.93
C ILE A 498 -12.69 20.12 -6.48
N GLN A 499 -13.19 19.30 -5.57
CA GLN A 499 -13.89 18.09 -5.92
C GLN A 499 -15.36 18.36 -6.20
N LEU A 500 -15.97 19.35 -5.54
CA LEU A 500 -17.30 19.85 -5.91
C LEU A 500 -17.34 20.31 -7.38
N GLU A 501 -16.28 20.96 -7.88
CA GLU A 501 -16.15 21.30 -9.30
C GLU A 501 -16.12 20.04 -10.20
N ARG A 502 -15.50 18.94 -9.76
CA ARG A 502 -15.40 17.69 -10.54
C ARG A 502 -16.67 16.85 -10.53
N VAL A 503 -17.56 17.03 -9.56
CA VAL A 503 -18.86 16.36 -9.50
C VAL A 503 -19.85 16.95 -10.52
N ALA A 504 -19.73 18.24 -10.83
CA ALA A 504 -20.62 18.94 -11.76
C ALA A 504 -20.62 18.41 -13.21
N PRO A 505 -19.51 17.95 -13.81
CA PRO A 505 -19.52 17.27 -15.11
C PRO A 505 -20.08 15.83 -15.09
N LEU A 506 -20.24 15.22 -13.92
CA LEU A 506 -20.60 13.81 -13.73
C LEU A 506 -22.11 13.58 -13.52
N TYR A 507 -22.97 14.44 -14.09
CA TYR A 507 -24.44 14.29 -14.13
C TYR A 507 -24.92 13.08 -14.95
N ARG A 508 -24.26 11.92 -14.82
CA ARG A 508 -24.61 10.66 -15.47
C ARG A 508 -25.71 9.90 -14.69
N GLY A 509 -26.74 10.61 -14.23
CA GLY A 509 -28.08 10.03 -13.98
C GLY A 509 -28.44 9.49 -12.58
N GLY A 510 -27.68 9.77 -11.52
CA GLY A 510 -28.02 9.27 -10.16
C GLY A 510 -28.66 10.30 -9.21
N PHE A 511 -28.61 11.59 -9.57
CA PHE A 511 -29.33 12.66 -8.88
C PHE A 511 -29.81 13.73 -9.86
N THR A 512 -30.84 14.50 -9.49
CA THR A 512 -31.36 15.59 -10.30
C THR A 512 -30.57 16.88 -10.13
N ARG A 513 -30.78 17.82 -11.05
CA ARG A 513 -30.25 19.17 -10.98
C ARG A 513 -30.53 19.84 -9.63
N GLU A 514 -31.78 19.72 -9.19
CA GLU A 514 -32.30 20.31 -7.96
C GLU A 514 -31.68 19.67 -6.72
N GLN A 515 -31.40 18.36 -6.73
CA GLN A 515 -30.78 17.66 -5.62
C GLN A 515 -29.33 18.12 -5.40
N TYR A 516 -28.56 18.27 -6.48
CA TYR A 516 -27.19 18.78 -6.38
C TYR A 516 -27.12 20.25 -5.97
N LEU A 517 -28.00 21.11 -6.53
CA LEU A 517 -28.08 22.51 -6.11
C LEU A 517 -28.48 22.62 -4.63
N ARG A 518 -29.42 21.79 -4.17
CA ARG A 518 -29.80 21.71 -2.75
C ARG A 518 -28.63 21.29 -1.88
N PHE A 519 -27.85 20.31 -2.30
CA PHE A 519 -26.64 19.90 -1.61
C PHE A 519 -25.64 21.06 -1.50
N LEU A 520 -25.35 21.77 -2.59
CA LEU A 520 -24.47 22.94 -2.57
C LEU A 520 -25.01 24.07 -1.69
N ASP A 521 -26.32 24.32 -1.72
CA ASP A 521 -26.97 25.31 -0.86
C ASP A 521 -26.90 24.94 0.62
N ARG A 522 -27.04 23.65 0.94
CA ARG A 522 -26.86 23.13 2.29
C ARG A 522 -25.43 23.35 2.78
N VAL A 523 -24.41 23.02 1.97
CA VAL A 523 -23.00 23.26 2.31
C VAL A 523 -22.69 24.76 2.40
N ALA A 524 -23.26 25.57 1.51
CA ALA A 524 -23.13 27.04 1.54
C ALA A 524 -23.70 27.66 2.83
N ALA A 525 -24.72 27.04 3.44
CA ALA A 525 -25.36 27.50 4.67
C ALA A 525 -24.63 27.07 5.96
N MET A 526 -23.61 26.19 5.87
CA MET A 526 -22.87 25.74 7.04
C MET A 526 -22.12 26.91 7.69
N ASN A 527 -22.02 26.93 9.02
CA ASN A 527 -21.25 27.92 9.79
C ASN A 527 -19.73 27.64 9.73
N ARG A 528 -19.21 27.42 8.52
CA ARG A 528 -17.87 26.98 8.20
C ARG A 528 -17.40 27.76 6.97
N PRO A 529 -16.77 28.94 7.16
CA PRO A 529 -16.54 29.91 6.09
C PRO A 529 -15.88 29.34 4.83
N ALA A 530 -14.85 28.48 4.95
CA ALA A 530 -14.19 27.91 3.78
C ALA A 530 -15.10 26.93 3.01
N ASP A 531 -15.85 26.07 3.72
CA ASP A 531 -16.78 25.12 3.10
C ASP A 531 -17.96 25.85 2.45
N SER A 532 -18.43 26.92 3.09
CA SER A 532 -19.49 27.79 2.56
C SER A 532 -19.07 28.48 1.25
N MET A 533 -17.90 29.14 1.25
CA MET A 533 -17.35 29.81 0.07
C MET A 533 -17.07 28.82 -1.07
N ALA A 534 -16.59 27.63 -0.72
CA ALA A 534 -16.35 26.56 -1.67
C ALA A 534 -17.60 26.05 -2.36
N ALA A 535 -18.67 25.82 -1.61
CA ALA A 535 -19.94 25.38 -2.16
C ALA A 535 -20.58 26.46 -3.03
N ARG A 536 -20.43 27.74 -2.65
CA ARG A 536 -20.83 28.87 -3.49
C ARG A 536 -20.03 28.92 -4.79
N TYR A 537 -18.70 28.72 -4.75
CA TYR A 537 -17.88 28.58 -5.95
C TYR A 537 -18.36 27.41 -6.83
N GLY A 538 -18.56 26.22 -6.25
CA GLY A 538 -19.07 25.04 -6.96
C GLY A 538 -20.42 25.30 -7.63
N LYS A 539 -21.34 26.00 -6.95
CA LYS A 539 -22.64 26.41 -7.48
C LYS A 539 -22.50 27.37 -8.66
N LEU A 540 -21.67 28.41 -8.53
CA LEU A 540 -21.41 29.37 -9.61
C LEU A 540 -20.80 28.68 -10.84
N ARG A 541 -19.84 27.78 -10.63
CA ARG A 541 -19.20 26.99 -11.68
C ARG A 541 -20.19 26.08 -12.41
N PHE A 542 -21.05 25.39 -11.66
CA PHE A 542 -22.09 24.53 -12.21
C PHE A 542 -23.09 25.33 -13.06
N LEU A 543 -23.64 26.42 -12.51
CA LEU A 543 -24.58 27.30 -13.22
C LEU A 543 -23.95 27.94 -14.46
N TYR A 544 -22.67 28.32 -14.39
CA TYR A 544 -21.95 28.85 -15.55
C TYR A 544 -21.82 27.80 -16.65
N SER A 545 -21.51 26.55 -16.29
CA SER A 545 -21.39 25.46 -17.26
C SER A 545 -22.70 25.18 -17.98
N GLU A 546 -23.83 25.19 -17.27
CA GLU A 546 -25.17 25.08 -17.88
C GLU A 546 -25.43 26.24 -18.85
N ARG A 547 -25.22 27.49 -18.40
CA ARG A 547 -25.47 28.67 -19.25
C ARG A 547 -24.56 28.75 -20.45
N PHE A 548 -23.30 28.33 -20.31
CA PHE A 548 -22.35 28.28 -21.41
C PHE A 548 -22.82 27.28 -22.48
N ALA A 549 -23.24 26.08 -22.08
CA ALA A 549 -23.80 25.08 -22.99
C ALA A 549 -25.07 25.60 -23.71
N GLU A 550 -25.89 26.37 -23.01
CA GLU A 550 -27.11 26.99 -23.55
C GLU A 550 -26.86 28.33 -24.29
N LYS A 551 -25.62 28.82 -24.33
CA LYS A 551 -25.23 30.15 -24.86
C LYS A 551 -26.02 31.33 -24.24
N LYS A 552 -26.36 31.23 -22.94
CA LYS A 552 -27.08 32.29 -22.21
C LYS A 552 -26.11 33.30 -21.57
N PRO A 553 -26.51 34.59 -21.43
CA PRO A 553 -25.74 35.57 -20.67
C PRO A 553 -25.53 35.15 -19.21
N ALA A 554 -24.37 35.53 -18.64
CA ALA A 554 -23.96 35.16 -17.29
C ALA A 554 -23.52 36.37 -16.43
N ALA A 555 -24.05 37.56 -16.71
CA ALA A 555 -23.64 38.82 -16.06
C ALA A 555 -23.96 38.87 -14.54
N ASP A 556 -25.05 38.25 -14.12
CA ASP A 556 -25.39 38.02 -12.71
C ASP A 556 -24.41 37.04 -12.05
N LEU A 557 -24.04 35.94 -12.72
CA LEU A 557 -23.03 35.01 -12.21
C LEU A 557 -21.66 35.68 -12.05
N LEU A 558 -21.28 36.60 -12.97
CA LEU A 558 -20.05 37.39 -12.84
C LEU A 558 -20.07 38.24 -11.56
N ARG A 559 -21.18 38.96 -11.34
CA ARG A 559 -21.35 39.79 -10.14
C ARG A 559 -21.25 38.97 -8.86
N ASP A 560 -21.89 37.81 -8.82
CA ASP A 560 -21.84 36.91 -7.66
C ASP A 560 -20.44 36.32 -7.45
N THR A 561 -19.71 36.04 -8.54
CA THR A 561 -18.32 35.56 -8.50
C THR A 561 -17.37 36.63 -7.97
N GLU A 562 -17.51 37.88 -8.43
CA GLU A 562 -16.72 39.01 -7.94
C GLU A 562 -17.02 39.33 -6.47
N ALA A 563 -18.28 39.22 -6.05
CA ALA A 563 -18.68 39.37 -4.65
C ALA A 563 -18.07 38.27 -3.77
N LEU A 564 -18.11 37.01 -4.22
CA LEU A 564 -17.47 35.88 -3.51
C LEU A 564 -15.96 36.09 -3.42
N LEU A 565 -15.30 36.57 -4.47
CA LEU A 565 -13.87 36.85 -4.48
C LEU A 565 -13.50 37.94 -3.46
N ALA A 566 -14.28 39.02 -3.40
CA ALA A 566 -14.09 40.10 -2.44
C ALA A 566 -14.25 39.61 -0.99
N GLU A 567 -15.24 38.75 -0.74
CA GLU A 567 -15.49 38.12 0.55
C GLU A 567 -14.31 37.22 0.96
N ILE A 568 -13.81 36.36 0.08
CA ILE A 568 -12.63 35.50 0.35
C ILE A 568 -11.43 36.32 0.82
N TYR A 569 -11.18 37.50 0.22
CA TYR A 569 -10.08 38.37 0.64
C TYR A 569 -10.26 38.98 2.04
N GLN A 570 -11.48 39.00 2.58
CA GLN A 570 -11.74 39.42 3.97
C GLN A 570 -11.43 38.31 4.98
N HIS A 571 -11.18 37.07 4.52
CA HIS A 571 -10.85 35.92 5.36
C HIS A 571 -9.42 35.43 5.08
N PRO A 572 -8.39 36.07 5.67
CA PRO A 572 -6.98 35.76 5.40
C PRO A 572 -6.59 34.32 5.75
N ASP A 573 -7.31 33.68 6.68
CA ASP A 573 -7.09 32.26 7.00
C ASP A 573 -7.55 31.34 5.86
N ILE A 574 -8.60 31.69 5.14
CA ILE A 574 -9.09 30.95 3.96
C ILE A 574 -8.11 31.10 2.79
N ALA A 575 -7.51 32.28 2.65
CA ALA A 575 -6.50 32.57 1.63
C ALA A 575 -5.19 31.78 1.81
N ARG A 576 -4.95 31.17 2.98
CA ARG A 576 -3.74 30.41 3.33
C ARG A 576 -3.84 28.89 3.12
N TYR A 577 -5.01 28.33 2.85
CA TYR A 577 -5.15 26.88 2.67
C TYR A 577 -4.77 26.44 1.24
N SER A 578 -4.27 25.21 1.12
CA SER A 578 -3.36 24.72 0.05
C SER A 578 -3.91 24.55 -1.38
N LEU A 579 -5.02 25.21 -1.72
CA LEU A 579 -5.35 25.64 -3.08
C LEU A 579 -6.02 27.00 -3.00
N PRO A 580 -5.73 27.93 -3.92
CA PRO A 580 -6.23 29.26 -3.79
C PRO A 580 -7.66 29.26 -4.34
N LEU A 581 -8.64 28.95 -3.50
CA LEU A 581 -10.04 29.31 -3.75
C LEU A 581 -10.15 30.73 -4.32
N PRO A 582 -9.39 31.75 -3.86
CA PRO A 582 -9.36 33.05 -4.53
C PRO A 582 -8.91 32.98 -6.01
N THR A 583 -7.91 32.18 -6.36
CA THR A 583 -7.47 31.97 -7.75
C THR A 583 -8.54 31.23 -8.56
N ALA A 584 -9.17 30.19 -8.02
CA ALA A 584 -10.22 29.45 -8.71
C ALA A 584 -11.44 30.35 -9.00
N VAL A 585 -11.87 31.15 -8.03
CA VAL A 585 -12.95 32.14 -8.20
C VAL A 585 -12.54 33.24 -9.17
N LYS A 586 -11.29 33.71 -9.13
CA LYS A 586 -10.74 34.68 -10.10
C LYS A 586 -10.74 34.11 -11.52
N HIS A 587 -10.35 32.85 -11.70
CA HIS A 587 -10.38 32.16 -12.98
C HIS A 587 -11.81 32.04 -13.51
N LEU A 588 -12.76 31.64 -12.66
CA LEU A 588 -14.17 31.62 -13.03
C LEU A 588 -14.69 33.00 -13.44
N ALA A 589 -14.31 34.08 -12.74
CA ALA A 589 -14.69 35.43 -13.13
C ALA A 589 -14.15 35.81 -14.53
N ILE A 590 -12.91 35.42 -14.84
CA ILE A 590 -12.31 35.61 -16.17
C ILE A 590 -13.11 34.83 -17.22
N GLU A 591 -13.43 33.55 -16.98
CA GLU A 591 -14.23 32.75 -17.92
C GLU A 591 -15.58 33.39 -18.19
N ILE A 592 -16.32 33.76 -17.15
CA ILE A 592 -17.65 34.34 -17.27
C ILE A 592 -17.59 35.65 -18.05
N ARG A 593 -16.64 36.53 -17.71
CA ARG A 593 -16.48 37.84 -18.35
C ARG A 593 -16.10 37.71 -19.82
N ASP A 594 -15.20 36.78 -20.14
CA ASP A 594 -14.61 36.66 -21.47
C ASP A 594 -15.35 35.61 -22.33
N GLY A 595 -16.40 34.98 -21.78
CA GLY A 595 -17.23 33.99 -22.48
C GLY A 595 -16.47 32.70 -22.83
N LEU A 596 -15.52 32.27 -22.00
CA LEU A 596 -14.68 31.09 -22.25
C LEU A 596 -15.38 29.80 -21.84
N ALA A 597 -15.14 28.69 -22.55
CA ALA A 597 -15.67 27.40 -22.10
C ALA A 597 -15.20 27.08 -20.66
N PRO A 598 -16.06 26.49 -19.81
CA PRO A 598 -15.70 26.14 -18.44
C PRO A 598 -14.38 25.38 -18.37
N GLY A 599 -13.45 25.86 -17.54
CA GLY A 599 -12.12 25.27 -17.38
C GLY A 599 -11.09 25.68 -18.42
N LYS A 600 -11.41 26.62 -19.33
CA LYS A 600 -10.46 27.14 -20.32
C LYS A 600 -9.69 28.38 -19.85
N SER A 601 -10.06 29.09 -18.78
CA SER A 601 -9.27 30.26 -18.32
C SER A 601 -7.88 29.88 -17.81
N THR A 602 -7.74 28.70 -17.22
CA THR A 602 -6.44 28.14 -16.83
C THR A 602 -5.54 27.94 -18.04
N ALA A 603 -6.11 27.57 -19.20
CA ALA A 603 -5.42 27.50 -20.47
C ALA A 603 -5.24 28.89 -21.14
N PHE A 604 -6.14 29.86 -20.90
CA PHE A 604 -6.11 31.16 -21.58
C PHE A 604 -5.10 32.16 -20.98
N VAL A 605 -4.81 32.09 -19.68
CA VAL A 605 -3.68 32.83 -19.10
C VAL A 605 -2.35 32.32 -19.67
N SER A 606 -2.27 31.05 -20.11
CA SER A 606 -1.09 30.50 -20.81
C SER A 606 -0.91 31.05 -22.24
N ASN A 607 -1.98 31.54 -22.87
CA ASN A 607 -1.96 32.00 -24.28
C ASN A 607 -2.12 33.53 -24.44
N ALA A 608 -2.38 34.27 -23.35
CA ALA A 608 -2.59 35.73 -23.38
C ALA A 608 -1.29 36.56 -23.33
N THR A 609 -0.13 35.94 -23.04
CA THR A 609 1.10 36.41 -23.69
C THR A 609 0.97 35.93 -25.12
N GLY A 610 0.42 36.77 -26.02
CA GLY A 610 0.28 36.40 -27.42
C GLY A 610 1.56 35.70 -27.85
N HIS A 611 1.43 34.55 -28.56
CA HIS A 611 2.58 33.85 -29.14
C HIS A 611 3.57 34.94 -29.54
N PRO A 612 4.74 35.06 -28.87
CA PRO A 612 5.70 36.04 -29.31
C PRO A 612 5.81 35.77 -30.79
N GLU A 613 5.55 36.79 -31.60
CA GLU A 613 5.76 36.72 -33.05
C GLU A 613 7.07 35.95 -33.24
N GLU A 614 7.18 35.11 -34.28
CA GLU A 614 8.27 34.15 -34.55
C GLU A 614 9.73 34.67 -34.43
N ASN A 615 9.88 35.95 -34.10
CA ASN A 615 11.05 36.79 -33.89
C ASN A 615 11.65 36.85 -32.46
N THR A 616 11.23 36.09 -31.44
CA THR A 616 12.12 35.93 -30.26
C THR A 616 13.30 35.02 -30.64
N PRO A 617 14.54 35.54 -30.67
CA PRO A 617 15.68 34.82 -31.25
C PRO A 617 16.17 33.67 -30.36
N THR A 618 15.85 33.68 -29.06
CA THR A 618 16.40 32.69 -28.12
C THR A 618 15.50 31.47 -27.95
N ARG A 619 15.89 30.34 -28.54
CA ARG A 619 15.13 29.07 -28.53
C ARG A 619 15.83 27.99 -27.70
N VAL A 620 15.06 27.25 -26.91
CA VAL A 620 15.52 26.01 -26.26
C VAL A 620 15.06 24.82 -27.08
N ARG A 621 15.99 23.94 -27.48
CA ARG A 621 15.71 22.67 -28.17
C ARG A 621 16.32 21.49 -27.41
N PHE A 622 15.72 20.31 -27.58
CA PHE A 622 16.16 19.08 -26.95
C PHE A 622 16.67 18.10 -28.01
N GLU A 623 17.91 17.67 -27.89
CA GLU A 623 18.54 16.69 -28.78
C GLU A 623 18.71 15.38 -28.04
N GLU A 624 18.10 14.28 -28.51
CA GLU A 624 18.22 12.98 -27.85
C GLU A 624 19.68 12.52 -27.77
N VAL A 625 20.09 12.09 -26.58
CA VAL A 625 21.42 11.52 -26.33
C VAL A 625 21.28 10.02 -26.15
N PRO A 626 21.79 9.18 -27.07
CA PRO A 626 21.68 7.74 -26.97
C PRO A 626 22.60 7.21 -25.86
N MET A 627 22.09 7.19 -24.64
CA MET A 627 22.81 6.66 -23.47
C MET A 627 22.74 5.14 -23.42
N LYS A 628 23.87 4.53 -23.10
CA LYS A 628 24.00 3.09 -22.78
C LYS A 628 24.41 2.93 -21.32
N LEU A 629 23.93 1.90 -20.67
CA LEU A 629 24.32 1.49 -19.32
C LEU A 629 25.22 0.25 -19.40
N GLN A 630 26.43 0.34 -18.89
CA GLN A 630 27.31 -0.78 -18.62
C GLN A 630 27.11 -1.25 -17.17
N THR A 631 26.62 -2.47 -17.01
CA THR A 631 26.36 -3.08 -15.71
C THR A 631 27.65 -3.56 -15.04
N LEU A 632 27.61 -3.81 -13.72
CA LEU A 632 28.74 -4.33 -12.94
C LEU A 632 29.27 -5.67 -13.48
N ASP A 633 28.41 -6.47 -14.12
CA ASP A 633 28.79 -7.73 -14.78
C ASP A 633 29.32 -7.53 -16.23
N GLY A 634 29.48 -6.28 -16.67
CA GLY A 634 30.07 -5.90 -17.95
C GLY A 634 29.11 -5.88 -19.13
N ARG A 635 27.83 -6.25 -18.98
CA ARG A 635 26.84 -6.14 -20.06
C ARG A 635 26.56 -4.69 -20.40
N THR A 636 26.26 -4.42 -21.66
CA THR A 636 25.85 -3.07 -22.11
C THR A 636 24.41 -3.11 -22.56
N LEU A 637 23.58 -2.25 -21.98
CA LEU A 637 22.15 -2.16 -22.20
C LEU A 637 21.79 -0.73 -22.68
N PRO A 638 20.70 -0.52 -23.42
CA PRO A 638 20.14 0.81 -23.60
C PRO A 638 19.74 1.39 -22.23
N ALA A 639 20.08 2.64 -21.94
CA ALA A 639 19.76 3.25 -20.65
C ALA A 639 18.24 3.40 -20.42
N ASP A 640 17.48 3.54 -21.50
CA ASP A 640 16.00 3.62 -21.49
C ASP A 640 15.31 2.25 -21.45
N SER A 641 16.07 1.16 -21.50
CA SER A 641 15.49 -0.17 -21.35
C SER A 641 15.10 -0.38 -19.89
N PHE A 642 13.83 -0.73 -19.66
CA PHE A 642 13.32 -1.14 -18.34
C PHE A 642 14.03 -2.36 -17.74
N ALA A 643 14.98 -2.95 -18.47
CA ALA A 643 15.80 -4.06 -18.09
C ALA A 643 17.03 -3.61 -17.27
N TRP A 644 16.86 -2.80 -16.22
CA TRP A 644 17.90 -2.67 -15.18
C TRP A 644 17.66 -3.81 -14.17
N PRO A 645 18.30 -5.00 -14.34
CA PRO A 645 17.82 -6.25 -13.76
C PRO A 645 18.01 -6.35 -12.24
N MET A 646 18.89 -5.52 -11.66
CA MET A 646 19.36 -5.70 -10.28
C MET A 646 18.61 -4.90 -9.23
N VAL A 647 17.74 -3.95 -9.61
CA VAL A 647 17.00 -3.13 -8.64
C VAL A 647 15.51 -3.52 -8.68
N LYS A 648 15.03 -4.19 -7.63
CA LYS A 648 13.62 -4.58 -7.48
C LYS A 648 12.77 -3.37 -7.08
N GLY A 649 11.73 -3.07 -7.85
CA GLY A 649 10.78 -1.97 -7.62
C GLY A 649 11.03 -0.73 -8.49
N SER A 650 9.95 -0.22 -9.11
CA SER A 650 10.02 0.83 -10.14
C SER A 650 10.54 2.19 -9.65
N TRP A 651 10.47 2.47 -8.34
CA TRP A 651 10.79 3.79 -7.77
C TRP A 651 12.29 3.97 -7.49
N TRP A 652 13.02 2.85 -7.39
CA TRP A 652 14.46 2.79 -7.07
C TRP A 652 15.36 2.96 -8.29
N ARG A 653 14.79 2.83 -9.49
CA ARG A 653 15.52 2.85 -10.79
C ARG A 653 15.71 4.24 -11.36
N GLN A 654 15.02 5.24 -10.83
CA GLN A 654 15.06 6.58 -11.39
C GLN A 654 16.38 7.26 -10.96
N LEU A 655 17.25 7.58 -11.92
CA LEU A 655 18.36 8.50 -11.65
C LEU A 655 17.75 9.86 -11.33
N ARG A 656 17.96 10.36 -10.12
CA ARG A 656 17.30 11.58 -9.63
C ARG A 656 18.21 12.78 -9.62
N ARG A 657 19.52 12.56 -9.47
CA ARG A 657 20.51 13.63 -9.36
C ARG A 657 21.71 13.32 -10.22
N MET A 658 22.37 14.37 -10.66
CA MET A 658 23.63 14.30 -11.38
C MET A 658 24.57 15.37 -10.83
N THR A 659 25.83 15.00 -10.63
CA THR A 659 26.91 15.90 -10.23
C THR A 659 28.02 15.82 -11.25
N SER A 660 28.34 16.94 -11.91
CA SER A 660 29.58 17.03 -12.69
C SER A 660 30.78 17.07 -11.73
N CYS A 661 31.74 16.20 -12.00
CA CYS A 661 32.92 15.96 -11.20
C CYS A 661 34.19 16.38 -11.97
N GLY A 662 34.23 17.64 -12.40
CA GLY A 662 35.29 18.18 -13.27
C GLY A 662 34.99 17.98 -14.75
N ASP A 663 36.04 17.98 -15.59
CA ASP A 663 35.90 18.07 -17.06
C ASP A 663 35.57 16.76 -17.79
N GLY A 664 35.59 15.62 -17.09
CA GLY A 664 35.49 14.30 -17.75
C GLY A 664 34.66 13.26 -17.01
N LEU A 665 33.98 13.63 -15.93
CA LEU A 665 33.23 12.71 -15.10
C LEU A 665 31.90 13.34 -14.70
N ASP A 666 30.80 12.65 -14.98
CA ASP A 666 29.51 12.92 -14.36
C ASP A 666 29.13 11.73 -13.48
N VAL A 667 28.56 11.99 -12.30
CA VAL A 667 28.06 10.92 -11.43
C VAL A 667 26.57 11.13 -11.22
N PHE A 668 25.79 10.10 -11.53
CA PHE A 668 24.36 10.06 -11.34
C PHE A 668 24.03 9.20 -10.11
N CYS A 669 23.00 9.62 -9.39
CA CYS A 669 22.55 8.96 -8.17
C CYS A 669 21.07 8.61 -8.28
N ALA A 670 20.76 7.33 -8.04
CA ALA A 670 19.43 6.82 -7.75
C ALA A 670 19.43 6.25 -6.33
N SER A 671 18.26 6.02 -5.75
CA SER A 671 18.18 5.44 -4.41
C SER A 671 18.82 4.05 -4.31
N GLY A 672 18.82 3.24 -5.37
CA GLY A 672 19.44 1.90 -5.35
C GLY A 672 20.75 1.76 -6.13
N ALA A 673 21.23 2.83 -6.77
CA ALA A 673 22.41 2.74 -7.62
C ALA A 673 23.14 4.07 -7.78
N VAL A 674 24.44 3.99 -8.00
CA VAL A 674 25.30 5.10 -8.42
C VAL A 674 25.99 4.68 -9.71
N VAL A 675 25.84 5.51 -10.74
CA VAL A 675 26.42 5.27 -12.06
C VAL A 675 27.23 6.49 -12.47
N ALA A 676 28.29 6.29 -13.24
CA ALA A 676 29.16 7.36 -13.69
C ALA A 676 29.27 7.39 -15.21
N GLN A 677 29.43 8.59 -15.75
CA GLN A 677 29.75 8.82 -17.14
C GLN A 677 31.18 9.33 -17.25
N ARG A 678 32.11 8.44 -17.55
CA ARG A 678 33.49 8.83 -17.94
C ARG A 678 33.63 9.03 -19.44
N LYS A 679 32.73 8.45 -20.22
CA LYS A 679 32.69 8.57 -21.67
C LYS A 679 31.30 9.03 -22.11
N ALA A 680 31.24 10.05 -22.94
CA ALA A 680 30.00 10.53 -23.56
C ALA A 680 29.16 9.37 -24.12
N GLY A 681 27.88 9.30 -23.73
CA GLY A 681 26.93 8.25 -24.12
C GLY A 681 27.02 6.92 -23.35
N LEU A 682 27.93 6.76 -22.37
CA LEU A 682 28.08 5.52 -21.60
C LEU A 682 28.03 5.79 -20.08
N LEU A 683 27.00 5.29 -19.43
CA LEU A 683 26.86 5.19 -17.98
C LEU A 683 27.46 3.87 -17.52
N GLU A 684 28.33 3.89 -16.51
CA GLU A 684 28.98 2.72 -15.92
C GLU A 684 28.48 2.57 -14.49
N GLU A 685 27.96 1.40 -14.12
CA GLU A 685 27.61 1.13 -12.72
C GLU A 685 28.86 1.18 -11.84
N TRP A 686 28.81 1.99 -10.78
CA TRP A 686 29.79 1.95 -9.70
C TRP A 686 29.28 1.13 -8.54
N PHE A 687 28.03 1.36 -8.15
CA PHE A 687 27.38 0.68 -7.02
C PHE A 687 25.94 0.34 -7.36
N VAL A 688 25.51 -0.86 -7.00
CA VAL A 688 24.10 -1.29 -7.02
C VAL A 688 23.83 -1.98 -5.69
N ASP A 689 23.06 -1.32 -4.84
CA ASP A 689 22.74 -1.77 -3.49
C ASP A 689 21.40 -1.17 -3.08
N ASP A 690 20.36 -2.00 -3.03
CA ASP A 690 19.01 -1.59 -2.66
C ASP A 690 18.85 -1.37 -1.14
N THR A 691 19.82 -1.78 -0.34
CA THR A 691 19.83 -1.59 1.12
C THR A 691 20.55 -0.32 1.56
N ALA A 692 21.54 0.15 0.79
CA ALA A 692 22.35 1.32 1.14
C ALA A 692 21.63 2.66 0.99
N HIS A 693 20.60 2.74 0.13
CA HIS A 693 19.83 3.96 -0.14
C HIS A 693 20.68 5.22 -0.34
N PHE A 694 21.13 5.47 -1.57
CA PHE A 694 21.94 6.65 -1.89
C PHE A 694 21.06 7.91 -1.96
N ASP A 695 21.32 8.89 -1.09
CA ASP A 695 20.53 10.13 -0.98
C ASP A 695 21.12 11.28 -1.80
N GLU A 696 22.46 11.43 -1.80
CA GLU A 696 23.14 12.55 -2.46
C GLU A 696 24.57 12.20 -2.87
N VAL A 697 25.04 12.86 -3.93
CA VAL A 697 26.42 12.82 -4.40
C VAL A 697 26.96 14.25 -4.44
N ALA A 698 28.20 14.45 -4.02
CA ALA A 698 28.92 15.71 -4.11
C ALA A 698 30.34 15.49 -4.62
N TRP A 699 30.87 16.48 -5.34
CA TRP A 699 32.25 16.50 -5.81
C TRP A 699 33.04 17.54 -5.04
N ASP A 700 34.10 17.12 -4.35
CA ASP A 700 34.94 18.02 -3.53
C ASP A 700 36.12 18.64 -4.30
N GLY A 701 36.22 18.37 -5.61
CA GLY A 701 37.38 18.73 -6.43
C GLY A 701 38.43 17.61 -6.60
N ARG A 702 38.32 16.52 -5.85
CA ARG A 702 39.24 15.36 -5.90
C ARG A 702 38.54 14.02 -5.79
N ASN A 703 37.56 13.89 -4.92
CA ASN A 703 36.81 12.68 -4.63
C ASN A 703 35.31 12.95 -4.71
N VAL A 704 34.58 11.89 -5.04
CA VAL A 704 33.13 11.83 -5.01
C VAL A 704 32.71 11.41 -3.61
N TRP A 705 31.88 12.22 -2.97
CA TRP A 705 31.26 11.91 -1.68
C TRP A 705 29.84 11.45 -1.90
N ILE A 706 29.48 10.30 -1.34
CA ILE A 706 28.17 9.69 -1.50
C ILE A 706 27.53 9.56 -0.12
N ALA A 707 26.37 10.18 0.07
CA ALA A 707 25.59 10.04 1.29
C ALA A 707 24.69 8.81 1.18
N THR A 708 24.80 7.90 2.15
CA THR A 708 24.07 6.62 2.19
C THR A 708 23.25 6.52 3.46
N ARG A 709 22.05 5.95 3.39
CA ARG A 709 21.32 5.61 4.63
C ARG A 709 21.97 4.38 5.24
N HIS A 710 21.98 4.34 6.57
CA HIS A 710 22.53 3.23 7.35
C HIS A 710 24.06 3.02 7.27
N ALA A 711 24.75 3.46 6.21
CA ALA A 711 26.19 3.29 6.02
C ALA A 711 27.02 4.59 6.07
N GLY A 712 26.39 5.74 6.36
CA GLY A 712 27.08 7.02 6.53
C GLY A 712 27.52 7.63 5.19
N LEU A 713 28.79 8.04 5.08
CA LEU A 713 29.35 8.66 3.88
C LEU A 713 30.38 7.76 3.21
N TRP A 714 30.33 7.61 1.89
CA TRP A 714 31.38 6.94 1.14
C TRP A 714 32.23 7.97 0.41
N VAL A 715 33.55 7.83 0.52
CA VAL A 715 34.53 8.61 -0.23
C VAL A 715 35.02 7.74 -1.36
N VAL A 716 34.82 8.19 -2.60
CA VAL A 716 35.04 7.39 -3.81
C VAL A 716 35.96 8.17 -4.74
N SER A 717 37.00 7.53 -5.27
CA SER A 717 37.87 8.14 -6.27
C SER A 717 37.17 8.29 -7.63
N PRO A 718 37.69 9.13 -8.54
CA PRO A 718 37.10 9.32 -9.88
C PRO A 718 37.00 8.06 -10.75
N ASP A 719 37.75 7.00 -10.41
CA ASP A 719 37.69 5.69 -11.05
C ASP A 719 36.59 4.77 -10.47
N GLY A 720 35.87 5.21 -9.44
CA GLY A 720 34.79 4.46 -8.80
C GLY A 720 35.24 3.60 -7.62
N LYS A 721 36.51 3.66 -7.20
CA LYS A 721 37.00 2.89 -6.04
C LYS A 721 36.61 3.56 -4.72
N VAL A 722 36.02 2.78 -3.80
CA VAL A 722 35.75 3.25 -2.43
C VAL A 722 37.08 3.40 -1.67
N LEU A 723 37.39 4.63 -1.27
CA LEU A 723 38.58 5.00 -0.52
C LEU A 723 38.34 4.92 1.00
N ALA A 724 37.14 5.29 1.44
CA ALA A 724 36.71 5.16 2.83
C ALA A 724 35.19 5.10 2.94
N LYS A 725 34.71 4.51 4.05
CA LYS A 725 33.33 4.60 4.52
C LYS A 725 33.38 5.26 5.90
N VAL A 726 32.80 6.44 6.02
CA VAL A 726 32.76 7.26 7.23
C VAL A 726 31.41 7.03 7.92
N GLY A 727 31.41 6.35 9.06
CA GLY A 727 30.21 5.97 9.79
C GLY A 727 30.30 6.22 11.30
N GLU A 728 29.47 5.51 12.07
CA GLU A 728 29.42 5.63 13.54
C GLU A 728 30.76 5.33 14.21
N ALA A 729 31.51 4.36 13.67
CA ALA A 729 32.85 4.03 14.16
C ALA A 729 33.85 5.20 14.05
N ASP A 730 33.59 6.15 13.15
CA ASP A 730 34.42 7.33 12.92
C ASP A 730 33.86 8.59 13.62
N GLY A 731 32.78 8.45 14.39
CA GLY A 731 32.10 9.53 15.11
C GLY A 731 31.00 10.23 14.31
N LEU A 732 30.59 9.71 13.14
CA LEU A 732 29.43 10.23 12.41
C LEU A 732 28.14 9.68 13.02
N PRO A 733 27.16 10.52 13.43
CA PRO A 733 25.91 9.99 13.97
C PRO A 733 25.11 9.24 12.88
N PRO A 734 24.15 8.39 13.27
CA PRO A 734 23.31 7.67 12.31
C PRO A 734 22.57 8.61 11.34
N CYS A 735 22.29 8.14 10.13
CA CYS A 735 21.49 8.86 9.13
C CYS A 735 20.54 7.92 8.38
N ASP A 736 19.77 7.11 9.10
CA ASP A 736 18.84 6.10 8.58
C ASP A 736 17.64 6.69 7.80
N LEU A 737 17.36 8.00 7.95
CA LEU A 737 16.25 8.63 7.26
C LEU A 737 16.64 9.44 6.03
N ARG A 738 17.67 10.29 6.14
CA ARG A 738 18.18 11.11 5.03
C ARG A 738 19.54 11.71 5.38
N ALA A 739 20.42 11.83 4.41
CA ALA A 739 21.63 12.65 4.50
C ALA A 739 21.81 13.55 3.26
N VAL A 740 22.39 14.73 3.48
CA VAL A 740 22.86 15.64 2.43
C VAL A 740 24.31 16.02 2.68
N VAL A 741 25.07 16.28 1.62
CA VAL A 741 26.49 16.63 1.67
C VAL A 741 26.79 17.85 0.82
N HIS A 742 27.60 18.76 1.37
CA HIS A 742 28.11 19.93 0.65
C HIS A 742 29.64 19.92 0.64
N PRO A 743 30.29 20.00 -0.55
CA PRO A 743 31.74 20.06 -0.62
C PRO A 743 32.26 21.40 -0.10
N LEU A 744 33.31 21.37 0.71
CA LEU A 744 33.96 22.58 1.23
C LEU A 744 35.33 22.81 0.58
N GLU A 745 36.14 21.75 0.53
CA GLU A 745 37.46 21.72 -0.09
C GLU A 745 37.84 20.24 -0.36
N PRO A 746 38.87 19.96 -1.18
CA PRO A 746 39.28 18.59 -1.45
C PRO A 746 39.56 17.78 -0.17
N GLY A 747 38.85 16.67 0.01
CA GLY A 747 38.89 15.82 1.19
C GLY A 747 38.01 16.28 2.35
N LYS A 748 37.13 17.27 2.18
CA LYS A 748 36.29 17.80 3.27
C LYS A 748 34.90 18.21 2.80
N VAL A 749 33.90 17.76 3.56
CA VAL A 749 32.49 18.09 3.33
C VAL A 749 31.80 18.54 4.62
N CYS A 750 30.74 19.34 4.46
CA CYS A 750 29.74 19.54 5.49
C CYS A 750 28.60 18.53 5.23
N ALA A 751 28.38 17.62 6.17
CA ALA A 751 27.33 16.62 6.11
C ALA A 751 26.20 16.98 7.10
N ILE A 752 24.97 16.80 6.65
CA ILE A 752 23.78 16.98 7.48
C ILE A 752 22.95 15.71 7.36
N GLY A 753 22.67 15.06 8.49
CA GLY A 753 21.95 13.80 8.53
C GLY A 753 20.79 13.82 9.51
N THR A 754 19.83 12.93 9.28
CA THR A 754 18.66 12.74 10.14
C THR A 754 18.46 11.29 10.49
N PHE A 755 18.04 11.03 11.73
CA PHE A 755 17.87 9.70 12.25
C PHE A 755 16.69 9.49 13.21
N GLY A 756 16.25 8.24 13.26
CA GLY A 756 15.24 7.73 14.15
C GLY A 756 13.82 8.27 13.91
N PRO A 757 12.80 7.71 14.59
CA PRO A 757 11.40 7.99 14.31
C PRO A 757 11.00 9.46 14.54
N GLN A 758 11.76 10.15 15.40
CA GLN A 758 11.55 11.55 15.75
C GLN A 758 12.26 12.53 14.80
N ARG A 759 12.91 12.04 13.74
CA ARG A 759 13.62 12.86 12.75
C ARG A 759 14.67 13.80 13.38
N ARG A 760 15.38 13.32 14.39
CA ARG A 760 16.47 14.09 15.01
C ARG A 760 17.56 14.31 13.97
N ALA A 761 18.11 15.52 13.89
CA ALA A 761 19.10 15.85 12.88
C ALA A 761 20.44 16.27 13.51
N TRP A 762 21.48 16.30 12.69
CA TRP A 762 22.81 16.74 13.07
C TRP A 762 23.52 17.42 11.90
N CYS A 763 24.50 18.28 12.21
CA CYS A 763 25.43 18.83 11.23
C CYS A 763 26.87 18.49 11.65
N ALA A 764 27.67 18.02 10.71
CA ALA A 764 29.05 17.62 10.96
C ALA A 764 29.98 18.04 9.82
N ILE A 765 31.24 18.31 10.16
CA ILE A 765 32.32 18.36 9.16
C ILE A 765 32.96 16.98 9.11
N ALA A 766 32.94 16.37 7.93
CA ALA A 766 33.66 15.13 7.66
C ALA A 766 34.88 15.42 6.80
N GLN A 767 36.03 14.93 7.22
CA GLN A 767 37.30 15.04 6.52
C GLN A 767 37.84 13.64 6.24
N TRP A 768 38.41 13.44 5.05
CA TRP A 768 39.11 12.23 4.69
C TRP A 768 40.52 12.55 4.20
N SER A 769 41.47 11.76 4.69
CA SER A 769 42.87 11.81 4.29
C SER A 769 43.48 10.41 4.34
N ALA A 770 44.74 10.27 3.92
CA ALA A 770 45.49 9.02 4.05
C ALA A 770 45.62 8.54 5.52
N ALA A 771 45.51 9.44 6.50
CA ALA A 771 45.54 9.10 7.93
C ALA A 771 44.21 8.53 8.46
N GLY A 772 43.16 8.50 7.63
CA GLY A 772 41.81 8.08 8.00
C GLY A 772 40.81 9.23 8.03
N PRO A 773 39.54 8.91 8.32
CA PRO A 773 38.48 9.90 8.43
C PRO A 773 38.53 10.65 9.77
N LYS A 774 38.06 11.90 9.77
CA LYS A 774 37.86 12.72 10.96
C LYS A 774 36.49 13.38 10.89
N VAL A 775 35.69 13.20 11.92
CA VAL A 775 34.35 13.78 12.02
C VAL A 775 34.28 14.76 13.18
N ASN A 776 33.71 15.94 12.94
CA ASN A 776 33.38 16.93 13.95
C ASN A 776 31.89 17.26 13.89
N VAL A 777 31.10 16.68 14.80
CA VAL A 777 29.67 16.99 14.97
C VAL A 777 29.55 18.28 15.77
N PHE A 778 29.11 19.36 15.14
CA PHE A 778 29.06 20.69 15.75
C PHE A 778 27.64 21.18 16.04
N HIS A 779 26.60 20.48 15.56
CA HIS A 779 25.20 20.80 15.86
C HIS A 779 24.34 19.56 15.94
N GLN A 780 23.39 19.55 16.88
CA GLN A 780 22.38 18.51 17.02
C GLN A 780 21.00 19.14 17.19
N ALA A 781 20.06 18.75 16.35
CA ALA A 781 18.68 19.19 16.37
C ALA A 781 17.78 18.07 16.90
N THR A 782 17.72 17.94 18.23
CA THR A 782 17.03 16.86 18.94
C THR A 782 15.66 17.24 19.50
N LYS A 783 15.27 18.52 19.47
CA LYS A 783 13.97 18.96 20.00
C LYS A 783 12.87 18.57 19.03
N THR A 784 11.88 17.83 19.51
CA THR A 784 10.72 17.42 18.71
C THR A 784 9.58 18.40 18.91
N LEU A 785 8.87 18.76 17.84
CA LEU A 785 7.65 19.56 17.96
C LEU A 785 6.55 18.72 18.62
N LEU A 786 6.02 19.22 19.74
CA LEU A 786 4.68 18.86 20.18
C LEU A 786 3.69 19.71 19.38
N VAL A 787 2.61 19.09 18.88
CA VAL A 787 1.66 19.65 17.91
C VAL A 787 1.04 20.98 18.36
N THR A 788 1.05 21.30 19.65
CA THR A 788 0.45 22.50 20.22
C THR A 788 1.30 23.77 20.12
N ASP A 789 2.59 23.68 19.76
CA ASP A 789 3.55 24.82 19.82
C ASP A 789 3.91 25.43 18.44
N GLU A 790 2.99 25.39 17.47
CA GLU A 790 3.26 25.86 16.09
C GLU A 790 3.62 27.36 15.98
N GLN A 791 3.24 28.18 16.95
CA GLN A 791 3.50 29.62 16.93
C GLN A 791 4.83 30.02 17.57
N THR A 792 5.29 29.30 18.60
CA THR A 792 6.47 29.68 19.41
C THR A 792 7.79 29.11 18.87
N ASN A 793 7.78 27.95 18.19
CA ASN A 793 9.01 27.21 17.84
C ASN A 793 9.62 27.50 16.46
N ARG A 794 9.28 28.63 15.81
CA ARG A 794 9.71 28.93 14.43
C ARG A 794 11.20 29.28 14.27
N ALA A 795 11.86 29.64 15.36
CA ALA A 795 13.22 30.21 15.36
C ALA A 795 14.28 29.31 16.01
N GLU A 796 13.96 28.07 16.36
CA GLU A 796 14.91 27.18 17.04
C GLU A 796 15.75 26.38 16.01
N PRO A 797 17.09 26.49 16.05
CA PRO A 797 17.97 25.65 15.23
C PRO A 797 18.03 24.20 15.72
N ASP A 798 17.67 23.96 16.99
CA ASP A 798 17.72 22.63 17.63
C ASP A 798 16.50 21.76 17.32
N LEU A 799 15.57 22.26 16.50
CA LEU A 799 14.33 21.58 16.18
C LEU A 799 14.57 20.50 15.11
N ALA A 800 14.15 19.27 15.38
CA ALA A 800 14.23 18.11 14.52
C ALA A 800 13.68 18.39 13.10
N PHE A 801 14.40 17.91 12.07
CA PHE A 801 14.07 18.12 10.67
C PHE A 801 14.68 17.03 9.77
N LEU A 802 14.22 16.94 8.52
CA LEU A 802 14.89 16.18 7.46
C LEU A 802 15.63 17.16 6.53
N PRO A 803 16.93 17.00 6.22
CA PRO A 803 17.62 17.92 5.33
C PRO A 803 17.13 17.75 3.89
N GLY A 804 16.78 18.86 3.24
CA GLY A 804 16.27 18.85 1.87
C GLY A 804 17.34 19.14 0.82
N TRP A 805 18.12 20.19 1.05
CA TRP A 805 19.08 20.77 0.13
C TRP A 805 20.14 21.56 0.90
N THR A 806 21.28 21.81 0.25
CA THR A 806 22.31 22.72 0.74
C THR A 806 22.62 23.77 -0.33
N CYS A 807 22.94 25.00 0.08
CA CYS A 807 23.30 26.08 -0.85
C CYS A 807 24.40 26.94 -0.22
N PRO A 808 25.55 27.12 -0.88
CA PRO A 808 26.59 28.02 -0.38
C PRO A 808 26.05 29.45 -0.38
N TYR A 809 26.37 30.23 0.64
CA TYR A 809 25.84 31.58 0.84
C TYR A 809 26.88 32.49 1.51
N ARG A 810 26.72 33.81 1.42
CA ARG A 810 27.49 34.76 2.23
C ARG A 810 26.57 35.60 3.10
N LEU A 811 26.57 35.34 4.41
CA LEU A 811 25.82 36.16 5.35
C LEU A 811 26.73 37.28 5.87
N ALA A 812 26.41 38.53 5.54
CA ALA A 812 27.22 39.69 5.90
C ALA A 812 28.71 39.53 5.50
N GLY A 813 28.95 39.01 4.29
CA GLY A 813 30.28 38.77 3.72
C GLY A 813 30.97 37.48 4.18
N ARG A 814 30.50 36.84 5.26
CA ARG A 814 31.11 35.61 5.80
C ARG A 814 30.67 34.37 5.04
N PRO A 815 31.57 33.42 4.74
CA PRO A 815 31.21 32.14 4.15
C PRO A 815 30.21 31.40 5.04
N SER A 816 29.07 31.02 4.46
CA SER A 816 28.00 30.32 5.16
C SER A 816 27.40 29.24 4.28
N LEU A 817 26.70 28.29 4.91
CA LEU A 817 25.92 27.27 4.21
C LEU A 817 24.47 27.37 4.64
N LEU A 818 23.56 27.50 3.67
CA LEU A 818 22.13 27.36 3.91
C LEU A 818 21.75 25.88 3.85
N VAL A 819 20.91 25.45 4.79
CA VAL A 819 20.39 24.07 4.87
C VAL A 819 18.88 24.10 4.90
N GLY A 820 18.27 23.58 3.83
CA GLY A 820 16.82 23.43 3.72
C GLY A 820 16.28 22.42 4.72
N ARG A 821 15.22 22.80 5.44
CA ARG A 821 14.55 21.92 6.40
C ARG A 821 13.25 21.38 5.82
N ILE A 822 13.14 20.07 5.69
CA ILE A 822 11.88 19.38 5.45
C ILE A 822 11.28 19.04 6.83
N GLY A 823 10.48 19.96 7.36
CA GLY A 823 9.89 19.84 8.69
C GLY A 823 8.40 19.46 8.71
N HIS A 824 7.87 19.26 9.92
CA HIS A 824 6.45 18.97 10.17
C HIS A 824 5.54 20.14 9.84
N THR A 825 6.02 21.38 10.01
CA THR A 825 5.22 22.59 9.80
C THR A 825 5.77 23.43 8.65
N GLU A 826 4.90 24.18 8.00
CA GLU A 826 5.27 25.13 6.94
C GLU A 826 6.32 26.14 7.41
N ALA A 827 6.18 26.65 8.64
CA ALA A 827 7.10 27.65 9.21
C ALA A 827 8.56 27.15 9.30
N THR A 828 8.76 25.86 9.61
CA THR A 828 10.12 25.29 9.63
C THR A 828 10.71 25.15 8.23
N ARG A 829 9.87 24.83 7.23
CA ARG A 829 10.29 24.72 5.83
C ARG A 829 10.72 26.06 5.27
N GLN A 830 9.95 27.11 5.56
CA GLN A 830 10.22 28.47 5.10
C GLN A 830 11.52 29.06 5.63
N ARG A 831 12.09 28.50 6.69
CA ARG A 831 13.27 29.08 7.34
C ARG A 831 14.41 28.07 7.33
N PRO A 832 15.32 28.08 6.34
CA PRO A 832 16.48 27.20 6.35
C PRO A 832 17.38 27.50 7.55
N LEU A 833 18.28 26.58 7.88
CA LEU A 833 19.38 26.88 8.80
C LEU A 833 20.50 27.59 8.06
N VAL A 834 21.26 28.40 8.79
CA VAL A 834 22.52 29.00 8.36
C VAL A 834 23.63 28.42 9.22
N ILE A 835 24.64 27.87 8.59
CA ILE A 835 25.88 27.42 9.22
C ILE A 835 26.96 28.43 8.87
N ASP A 836 27.47 29.16 9.85
CA ASP A 836 28.70 29.96 9.69
C ASP A 836 29.87 28.97 9.54
N LEU A 837 30.52 28.92 8.37
CA LEU A 837 31.54 27.91 8.08
C LEU A 837 32.88 28.17 8.80
N GLU A 838 33.08 29.37 9.35
CA GLU A 838 34.26 29.72 10.13
C GLU A 838 34.06 29.33 11.60
N THR A 839 32.90 29.65 12.19
CA THR A 839 32.64 29.39 13.61
C THR A 839 31.86 28.11 13.88
N LEU A 840 31.34 27.47 12.83
CA LEU A 840 30.41 26.31 12.88
C LEU A 840 29.13 26.58 13.70
N LYS A 841 28.76 27.85 13.87
CA LYS A 841 27.55 28.22 14.60
C LYS A 841 26.34 28.01 13.70
N VAL A 842 25.34 27.29 14.19
CA VAL A 842 24.07 27.09 13.48
C VAL A 842 23.02 28.05 14.00
N SER A 843 22.31 28.69 13.08
CA SER A 843 21.21 29.61 13.37
C SER A 843 20.07 29.42 12.37
N VAL A 844 18.90 29.99 12.64
CA VAL A 844 17.79 29.98 11.68
C VAL A 844 17.93 31.20 10.77
N PHE A 845 17.77 31.01 9.46
CA PHE A 845 17.81 32.09 8.49
C PHE A 845 16.74 33.13 8.85
N PRO A 846 17.10 34.43 8.95
CA PRO A 846 16.21 35.44 9.52
C PRO A 846 14.96 35.69 8.66
N ARG A 847 15.01 35.31 7.38
CA ARG A 847 13.94 35.52 6.40
C ARG A 847 13.20 34.21 6.11
N ALA A 848 11.88 34.30 5.99
CA ALA A 848 11.07 33.23 5.42
C ALA A 848 11.23 33.24 3.89
N LEU A 849 11.65 32.11 3.33
CA LEU A 849 11.67 31.82 1.90
C LEU A 849 10.27 31.39 1.44
N ALA A 850 9.96 31.63 0.17
CA ALA A 850 8.71 31.27 -0.46
C ALA A 850 8.70 29.77 -0.75
N THR A 851 8.57 28.95 0.29
CA THR A 851 8.56 27.51 0.07
C THR A 851 7.33 27.05 -0.66
N VAL A 852 7.52 26.03 -1.49
CA VAL A 852 6.43 25.19 -2.01
C VAL A 852 5.62 24.67 -0.82
N GLU A 853 4.36 25.06 -0.71
CA GLU A 853 3.36 24.30 0.03
C GLU A 853 3.31 22.89 -0.59
N SER A 854 4.06 21.95 -0.03
CA SER A 854 4.05 20.57 -0.49
C SER A 854 2.71 19.96 -0.06
N GLY A 855 1.82 19.76 -1.03
CA GLY A 855 0.71 18.82 -0.87
C GLY A 855 1.29 17.43 -0.62
N GLY A 856 0.98 16.84 0.53
CA GLY A 856 1.25 15.43 0.83
C GLY A 856 2.66 15.12 1.36
N VAL A 857 2.71 14.33 2.43
CA VAL A 857 3.92 13.79 3.08
C VAL A 857 4.54 12.64 2.27
N HIS A 858 3.86 12.15 1.22
CA HIS A 858 4.32 10.97 0.47
C HIS A 858 5.42 11.24 -0.57
N GLU A 859 5.77 12.50 -0.83
CA GLU A 859 6.76 12.89 -1.84
C GLU A 859 7.87 13.80 -1.26
N LEU A 860 8.31 13.52 -0.02
CA LEU A 860 9.36 14.28 0.69
C LEU A 860 10.70 14.39 -0.08
N ASN A 861 10.92 13.57 -1.11
CA ASN A 861 12.10 13.65 -1.98
C ASN A 861 11.92 14.56 -3.20
N ASN A 862 10.69 14.93 -3.59
CA ASN A 862 10.43 15.58 -4.89
C ASN A 862 10.04 17.07 -4.81
N TYR A 863 9.81 17.64 -3.61
CA TYR A 863 9.32 19.02 -3.44
C TYR A 863 10.29 20.00 -2.78
N CYS A 864 11.59 19.72 -2.83
CA CYS A 864 12.59 20.71 -2.42
C CYS A 864 12.79 21.74 -3.53
N GLY A 865 12.71 23.03 -3.21
CA GLY A 865 13.16 24.07 -4.13
C GLY A 865 14.66 23.94 -4.43
N ALA A 866 15.10 24.53 -5.54
CA ALA A 866 16.52 24.74 -5.82
C ALA A 866 16.91 26.17 -5.47
N TYR A 867 18.16 26.35 -5.03
CA TYR A 867 18.66 27.63 -4.56
C TYR A 867 20.02 27.91 -5.17
N TYR A 868 20.22 29.16 -5.57
CA TYR A 868 21.50 29.68 -6.04
C TYR A 868 21.76 30.99 -5.33
N ALA A 869 22.97 31.16 -4.80
CA ALA A 869 23.36 32.43 -4.19
C ALA A 869 24.52 33.07 -4.94
N HIS A 870 24.46 34.39 -5.05
CA HIS A 870 25.59 35.22 -5.45
C HIS A 870 25.71 36.35 -4.44
N GLU A 871 26.88 36.44 -3.81
CA GLU A 871 27.12 37.35 -2.69
C GLU A 871 26.05 37.15 -1.58
N ASP A 872 25.29 38.19 -1.26
CA ASP A 872 24.21 38.22 -0.28
C ASP A 872 22.81 38.07 -0.92
N SER A 873 22.74 37.90 -2.24
CA SER A 873 21.50 37.64 -2.97
C SER A 873 21.22 36.15 -3.11
N LEU A 874 19.95 35.76 -3.04
CA LEU A 874 19.50 34.38 -3.15
C LEU A 874 18.41 34.26 -4.22
N LEU A 875 18.67 33.48 -5.26
CA LEU A 875 17.67 33.02 -6.22
C LEU A 875 17.06 31.71 -5.71
N GLU A 876 15.75 31.72 -5.50
CA GLU A 876 14.95 30.55 -5.18
C GLU A 876 14.14 30.11 -6.40
N SER A 877 14.14 28.81 -6.61
CA SER A 877 13.40 28.10 -7.65
C SER A 877 12.46 27.12 -6.98
N ALA A 878 11.18 27.47 -6.95
CA ALA A 878 10.12 26.72 -6.27
C ALA A 878 8.89 26.62 -7.21
N ARG A 879 7.69 26.94 -6.71
CA ARG A 879 6.53 27.20 -7.60
C ARG A 879 6.71 28.49 -8.40
N THR A 880 7.54 29.39 -7.88
CA THR A 880 7.92 30.65 -8.49
C THR A 880 9.43 30.74 -8.52
N LEU A 881 9.95 31.55 -9.44
CA LEU A 881 11.32 32.03 -9.36
C LEU A 881 11.32 33.35 -8.59
N THR A 882 12.06 33.39 -7.49
CA THR A 882 12.09 34.55 -6.59
C THR A 882 13.53 34.95 -6.30
N VAL A 883 13.88 36.20 -6.56
CA VAL A 883 15.19 36.78 -6.20
C VAL A 883 15.05 37.56 -4.89
N TYR A 884 15.87 37.21 -3.91
CA TYR A 884 15.97 37.88 -2.62
C TYR A 884 17.20 38.76 -2.59
N ALA A 885 17.01 40.08 -2.61
CA ALA A 885 18.07 41.06 -2.45
C ALA A 885 18.40 41.32 -0.95
N PRO A 886 19.59 41.87 -0.64
CA PRO A 886 20.12 41.98 0.72
C PRO A 886 19.55 43.15 1.53
N SER A 887 19.17 44.25 0.86
CA SER A 887 18.77 45.52 1.48
C SER A 887 17.30 45.59 1.90
N ASP A 888 16.48 44.61 1.48
CA ASP A 888 15.04 44.61 1.72
C ASP A 888 14.68 44.14 3.13
N LYS A 889 14.68 45.09 4.08
CA LYS A 889 14.25 44.87 5.47
C LYS A 889 12.73 44.76 5.64
N SER A 890 11.93 45.09 4.62
CA SER A 890 10.47 45.03 4.68
C SER A 890 9.93 44.40 3.39
N HIS A 891 9.22 43.27 3.54
CA HIS A 891 8.44 42.57 2.50
C HIS A 891 9.05 42.58 1.09
N ALA A 892 9.64 41.44 0.71
CA ALA A 892 10.09 41.11 -0.64
C ALA A 892 9.61 42.08 -1.75
N SER A 893 10.40 43.11 -2.07
CA SER A 893 10.34 43.67 -3.41
C SER A 893 11.06 42.65 -4.29
N ALA A 894 10.34 41.56 -4.60
CA ALA A 894 10.83 40.54 -5.49
C ALA A 894 11.06 41.24 -6.84
N LEU A 895 12.33 41.48 -7.17
CA LEU A 895 12.76 42.17 -8.40
C LEU A 895 12.25 41.48 -9.68
N GLY A 896 11.73 40.25 -9.57
CA GLY A 896 10.84 39.63 -10.53
C GLY A 896 10.32 38.31 -9.97
N VAL A 897 9.03 38.23 -9.64
CA VAL A 897 8.37 36.93 -9.44
C VAL A 897 7.92 36.44 -10.81
N VAL A 898 8.58 35.41 -11.33
CA VAL A 898 8.06 34.69 -12.50
C VAL A 898 7.27 33.49 -11.96
N GLN A 899 5.94 33.56 -12.09
CA GLN A 899 5.06 32.44 -11.76
C GLN A 899 5.03 31.48 -12.94
N SER A 900 5.22 30.18 -12.71
CA SER A 900 4.98 29.17 -13.75
C SER A 900 3.50 29.18 -14.12
N HIS A 901 3.19 29.19 -15.42
CA HIS A 901 1.81 29.37 -15.89
C HIS A 901 0.99 28.07 -15.84
N ASP A 902 1.63 26.90 -15.69
CA ASP A 902 0.95 25.60 -15.64
C ASP A 902 0.81 25.07 -14.21
N GLN A 903 -0.41 25.16 -13.66
CA GLN A 903 -0.77 24.56 -12.36
C GLN A 903 -1.25 23.10 -12.48
N TYR A 904 -1.48 22.59 -13.70
CA TYR A 904 -2.21 21.34 -13.92
C TYR A 904 -1.42 20.22 -14.58
N ASP A 905 -0.24 20.51 -15.15
CA ASP A 905 0.62 19.45 -15.64
C ASP A 905 1.69 19.08 -14.60
N HIS A 906 1.32 18.15 -13.72
CA HIS A 906 2.24 17.52 -12.76
C HIS A 906 3.48 16.91 -13.44
N SER A 907 3.48 16.76 -14.77
CA SER A 907 4.58 16.25 -15.55
C SER A 907 5.71 17.26 -15.76
N PHE A 908 5.45 18.57 -15.66
CA PHE A 908 6.41 19.63 -16.02
C PHE A 908 6.40 20.88 -15.10
N GLY A 909 5.48 20.98 -14.15
CA GLY A 909 5.09 22.26 -13.53
C GLY A 909 5.96 22.90 -12.44
N PHE A 910 7.24 22.54 -12.24
CA PHE A 910 8.03 23.22 -11.20
C PHE A 910 9.48 23.48 -11.64
N TYR A 911 9.92 24.73 -11.47
CA TYR A 911 11.34 25.10 -11.53
C TYR A 911 12.05 24.42 -10.34
N ARG A 912 12.47 23.17 -10.50
CA ARG A 912 13.13 22.38 -9.43
C ARG A 912 14.64 22.42 -9.49
N TRP A 913 15.18 23.03 -10.54
CA TRP A 913 16.59 22.95 -10.87
C TRP A 913 17.11 24.36 -11.10
N LEU A 914 18.23 24.68 -10.46
CA LEU A 914 19.04 25.85 -10.79
C LEU A 914 20.40 25.32 -11.22
N LEU A 915 20.69 25.49 -12.50
CA LEU A 915 21.84 24.88 -13.17
C LEU A 915 22.79 26.00 -13.59
N LEU A 916 23.93 26.11 -12.89
CA LEU A 916 24.97 27.06 -13.28
C LEU A 916 25.72 26.52 -14.49
N TYR A 917 25.54 27.14 -15.65
CA TYR A 917 26.19 26.77 -16.90
C TYR A 917 26.48 28.02 -17.74
N ASP A 918 27.69 28.11 -18.29
CA ASP A 918 28.12 29.21 -19.17
C ASP A 918 27.89 30.63 -18.59
N GLY A 919 28.09 30.81 -17.28
CA GLY A 919 27.87 32.09 -16.60
C GLY A 919 26.40 32.46 -16.36
N TRP A 920 25.47 31.56 -16.64
CA TRP A 920 24.04 31.70 -16.39
C TRP A 920 23.54 30.63 -15.43
N VAL A 921 22.51 30.97 -14.66
CA VAL A 921 21.75 30.02 -13.83
C VAL A 921 20.47 29.70 -14.58
N HIS A 922 20.41 28.51 -15.17
CA HIS A 922 19.24 28.04 -15.88
C HIS A 922 18.21 27.46 -14.92
N ALA A 923 16.95 27.85 -15.10
CA ALA A 923 15.79 27.34 -14.40
C ALA A 923 14.85 26.67 -15.42
N PRO A 924 15.00 25.35 -15.66
CA PRO A 924 14.10 24.57 -16.49
C PRO A 924 12.65 24.67 -15.99
N GLY A 925 11.72 24.98 -16.89
CA GLY A 925 10.29 25.11 -16.59
C GLY A 925 9.51 25.60 -17.81
N ASN A 926 8.22 25.92 -17.61
CA ASN A 926 7.37 26.54 -18.64
C ASN A 926 6.88 27.92 -18.17
N PRO A 927 7.44 29.04 -18.68
CA PRO A 927 8.53 29.13 -19.67
C PRO A 927 9.89 28.74 -19.07
N TRP A 928 10.89 28.41 -19.91
CA TRP A 928 12.27 28.18 -19.44
C TRP A 928 12.90 29.52 -19.11
N MET A 929 13.49 29.67 -17.93
CA MET A 929 14.14 30.93 -17.52
C MET A 929 15.65 30.72 -17.36
N ARG A 930 16.43 31.78 -17.53
CA ARG A 930 17.81 31.84 -17.06
C ARG A 930 18.12 33.17 -16.37
N PHE A 931 19.10 33.19 -15.49
CA PHE A 931 19.51 34.37 -14.75
C PHE A 931 21.01 34.57 -14.91
N HIS A 932 21.46 35.78 -15.20
CA HIS A 932 22.89 36.02 -15.29
C HIS A 932 23.52 35.78 -13.89
N ALA A 933 24.54 34.92 -13.79
CA ALA A 933 24.96 34.35 -12.51
C ALA A 933 25.45 35.40 -11.49
N LYS A 934 25.93 36.56 -11.95
CA LYS A 934 26.41 37.64 -11.08
C LYS A 934 25.34 38.67 -10.75
N THR A 935 24.50 39.03 -11.72
CA THR A 935 23.54 40.14 -11.56
C THR A 935 22.14 39.65 -11.21
N LEU A 936 21.89 38.34 -11.34
CA LEU A 936 20.58 37.70 -11.25
C LEU A 936 19.52 38.35 -12.15
N ALA A 937 19.95 39.00 -13.25
CA ALA A 937 19.05 39.55 -14.24
C ALA A 937 18.36 38.41 -15.00
N PRO A 938 17.01 38.33 -15.01
CA PRO A 938 16.28 37.25 -15.67
C PRO A 938 16.24 37.44 -17.19
N GLU A 939 16.25 36.32 -17.90
CA GLU A 939 15.95 36.21 -19.32
C GLU A 939 14.99 35.02 -19.53
N GLN A 940 13.89 35.27 -20.21
CA GLN A 940 12.94 34.22 -20.59
C GLN A 940 13.36 33.61 -21.92
N LEU A 941 13.46 32.28 -21.97
CA LEU A 941 13.75 31.53 -23.18
C LEU A 941 12.45 30.94 -23.71
N THR A 942 12.21 31.05 -25.02
CA THR A 942 11.04 30.43 -25.66
C THR A 942 11.37 28.98 -25.99
N PRO A 943 10.72 27.99 -25.37
CA PRO A 943 10.97 26.60 -25.72
C PRO A 943 10.38 26.30 -27.10
N GLN A 944 11.13 25.63 -27.96
CA GLN A 944 10.57 25.05 -29.17
C GLN A 944 9.78 23.80 -28.76
N ALA A 945 8.45 23.87 -28.87
CA ALA A 945 7.48 22.77 -28.68
C ALA A 945 7.91 21.70 -27.65
N PHE A 946 7.78 22.01 -26.34
CA PHE A 946 7.98 21.03 -25.26
C PHE A 946 7.12 19.76 -25.41
N TYR A 947 6.00 19.86 -26.12
CA TYR A 947 5.00 18.80 -26.27
C TYR A 947 5.44 17.62 -27.14
N ASP A 948 6.56 17.73 -27.87
CA ASP A 948 7.03 16.66 -28.75
C ASP A 948 7.90 15.61 -28.01
N HIS A 949 8.24 15.86 -26.73
CA HIS A 949 9.06 14.97 -25.92
C HIS A 949 8.29 14.40 -24.72
N PRO A 950 8.60 13.17 -24.27
CA PRO A 950 8.13 12.69 -22.98
C PRO A 950 8.58 13.60 -21.85
N PRO A 951 7.88 13.64 -20.71
CA PRO A 951 8.21 14.55 -19.63
C PRO A 951 9.60 14.39 -19.07
N ILE A 952 10.45 15.37 -19.38
CA ILE A 952 11.79 15.55 -18.84
C ILE A 952 11.64 16.05 -17.40
N ARG A 953 11.97 15.19 -16.44
CA ARG A 953 11.75 15.47 -15.01
C ARG A 953 12.99 15.95 -14.27
N TYR A 954 14.15 15.55 -14.77
CA TYR A 954 15.42 15.77 -14.12
C TYR A 954 16.35 16.52 -15.07
N PHE A 955 17.19 17.38 -14.50
CA PHE A 955 18.15 18.15 -15.26
C PHE A 955 19.48 18.24 -14.51
N GLY A 956 20.56 18.47 -15.24
CA GLY A 956 21.91 18.61 -14.70
C GLY A 956 22.83 19.35 -15.66
N VAL A 957 24.03 19.65 -15.16
CA VAL A 957 25.14 20.19 -15.97
C VAL A 957 26.19 19.10 -16.12
N SER A 958 26.29 18.51 -17.30
CA SER A 958 27.17 17.39 -17.64
C SER A 958 28.49 17.92 -18.17
N ALA A 959 29.59 17.32 -17.71
CA ALA A 959 30.93 17.54 -18.23
C ALA A 959 31.03 17.19 -19.73
N HIS A 960 30.27 16.19 -20.18
CA HIS A 960 30.30 15.70 -21.56
C HIS A 960 29.31 16.42 -22.48
N GLN A 961 28.15 16.83 -21.98
CA GLN A 961 27.03 17.29 -22.80
C GLN A 961 26.60 18.75 -22.56
N GLY A 962 27.16 19.42 -21.55
CA GLY A 962 26.65 20.70 -21.08
C GLY A 962 25.31 20.51 -20.36
N LEU A 963 24.30 21.33 -20.67
CA LEU A 963 22.97 21.12 -20.08
C LEU A 963 22.35 19.81 -20.59
N ILE A 964 21.91 18.97 -19.67
CA ILE A 964 21.25 17.69 -19.97
C ILE A 964 19.96 17.55 -19.16
N GLY A 965 18.94 16.97 -19.76
CA GLY A 965 17.69 16.58 -19.12
C GLY A 965 17.37 15.11 -19.37
N TRP A 966 16.66 14.46 -18.45
CA TRP A 966 16.19 13.09 -18.67
C TRP A 966 14.82 12.80 -18.05
N THR A 967 14.16 11.78 -18.61
CA THR A 967 12.80 11.35 -18.23
C THR A 967 12.84 10.31 -17.10
N GLU A 968 11.67 9.97 -16.53
CA GLU A 968 11.57 8.85 -15.57
C GLU A 968 11.95 7.51 -16.20
N SER A 969 11.66 7.34 -17.49
CA SER A 969 12.07 6.21 -18.31
C SER A 969 13.54 6.25 -18.74
N GLN A 970 14.35 7.17 -18.20
CA GLN A 970 15.78 7.29 -18.47
C GLN A 970 16.12 7.54 -19.95
N LYS A 971 15.25 8.28 -20.67
CA LYS A 971 15.62 8.90 -21.95
C LYS A 971 16.32 10.21 -21.69
N PHE A 972 17.47 10.42 -22.33
CA PHE A 972 18.33 11.57 -22.11
C PHE A 972 18.27 12.53 -23.29
N TYR A 973 18.33 13.83 -22.98
CA TYR A 973 18.28 14.90 -23.94
C TYR A 973 19.32 15.95 -23.59
N ARG A 974 20.17 16.31 -24.55
CA ARG A 974 21.00 17.49 -24.48
C ARG A 974 20.12 18.71 -24.70
N VAL A 975 20.25 19.69 -23.83
CA VAL A 975 19.53 20.96 -23.93
C VAL A 975 20.42 21.93 -24.69
N VAL A 976 19.96 22.34 -25.87
CA VAL A 976 20.67 23.31 -26.71
C VAL A 976 19.92 24.63 -26.66
N ILE A 977 20.65 25.68 -26.30
CA ILE A 977 20.15 27.05 -26.23
C ILE A 977 20.69 27.77 -27.46
N ASP A 978 19.82 28.00 -28.44
CA ASP A 978 20.13 28.78 -29.62
C ASP A 978 19.87 30.25 -29.29
N LEU A 979 20.94 31.06 -29.26
CA LEU A 979 20.84 32.49 -28.95
C LEU A 979 20.38 33.33 -30.15
N GLY A 980 20.22 32.70 -31.32
CA GLY A 980 20.08 33.42 -32.59
C GLY A 980 21.31 34.27 -32.90
N PRO A 981 21.36 34.93 -34.07
CA PRO A 981 22.30 36.02 -34.30
C PRO A 981 22.00 37.15 -33.30
N PRO A 982 23.02 37.88 -32.81
CA PRO A 982 22.78 39.06 -31.99
C PRO A 982 21.83 40.00 -32.73
N PRO A 983 20.87 40.65 -32.03
CA PRO A 983 19.97 41.59 -32.66
C PRO A 983 20.79 42.69 -33.37
N PRO A 984 20.39 43.11 -34.59
CA PRO A 984 21.15 44.04 -35.42
C PRO A 984 21.38 45.41 -34.78
#